data_AF-A0A9D2LQY4-F1
#
_entry.id   AF-A0A9D2LQY4-F1
#
_cell.length_a   1.000
_cell.length_b   1.000
_cell.length_c   1.000
_cell.angle_alpha   90.00
_cell.angle_beta   90.00
_cell.angle_gamma   90.00
#
_symmetry.space_group_name_H-M   'P 1'
#
loop_
_entity.id
_entity.type
_entity.pdbx_description
1 polymer ?
#
loop_
_entity_poly.entity_id
_entity_poly.type
_entity_poly.pdbx_seq_one_letter_code
_entity_poly.pdbx_strand_id
1 'polypeptide(L)'
;MTEKQKHLLKLFREIDGICKKHNLRYVMAGGTLIGVVRNEGFIPWDDDVDIYMPRDDWDKFVELSKTEFPPNRAVQCVDVDRSYTNSFPRYADTSSCAVHKHQVIGDDKAGEIIDVLTLDPIPADDKEYEKYRTHMMIYSDLVNLSVVFGNRWEVPASLYLKYLLSYVFLGRDRTLKKLEKIMFSYKEEECTRYAMRWGGCPFLFDKDMLFPVKYGDFEGEKVMIPRRTNDYLVWHYGDEWSYIPPHGERESHDAICVEGIDYKEFRKDYMDRVKPGKARFNAAVRKFYYMATAKRTHRLTHERDLLQAKSTVMDLKARIRECPRSLKELVEGHEFHTLNEIFANYYQVQLSAAFIGREDFANIYPFYHPTLLEVEDEVFLAAMTTLFYTERISKAYRMFQVREKLDHVTPEMKKMMEDVLLFRKAVCHYEMGEKQAAQEISADLNARYPENPSFLKFQCRLVMDEAREKGRAAKAESFLKEACALFPEDGYFIKYQADLLWMEGEKPKALGMYADAREKTNNGIVHLEIDKFMKDRKEEALAFCMELLESKERPKALEWMELWGRLLPEDEEVREYLSLARVYNAESISGLEEIIEEIREVLDHSEEGPKKKERPKETDIYRKAMTQAWKRLGYPEELAGYRTEIIYTEDLGELEWLVEEIRGYKIRNKAKSGHAYKLIGDIRRKQGQTEQAFESYRKALEYAGHSYVKKEVARIFLNDMYRGGRKLAQYGKNGDASEFMDNWLNKYGSIEELKDLVRRLL
;
A
#
# COMPACT_ATOMS: atom_id res chain seq x y z
N MET A 1 -2.80 -5.15 -9.51
CA MET A 1 -1.73 -4.24 -9.98
C MET A 1 -2.39 -3.09 -10.70
N THR A 2 -2.08 -1.85 -10.30
CA THR A 2 -2.65 -0.63 -10.91
C THR A 2 -1.98 -0.28 -12.25
N GLU A 3 -2.57 0.60 -13.06
CA GLU A 3 -1.91 1.10 -14.29
C GLU A 3 -0.56 1.77 -14.01
N LYS A 4 -0.46 2.54 -12.91
CA LYS A 4 0.82 3.12 -12.46
C LYS A 4 1.84 2.01 -12.17
N GLN A 5 1.47 0.98 -11.41
CA GLN A 5 2.35 -0.14 -11.09
C GLN A 5 2.78 -0.93 -12.35
N LYS A 6 1.89 -1.10 -13.34
CA LYS A 6 2.25 -1.71 -14.65
C LYS A 6 3.31 -0.88 -15.38
N HIS A 7 3.17 0.44 -15.36
CA HIS A 7 4.17 1.36 -15.94
C HIS A 7 5.49 1.27 -15.18
N LEU A 8 5.49 1.33 -13.85
CA LEU A 8 6.69 1.19 -13.02
C LEU A 8 7.39 -0.15 -13.25
N LEU A 9 6.63 -1.25 -13.34
CA LEU A 9 7.17 -2.58 -13.65
C LEU A 9 7.87 -2.61 -15.01
N LYS A 10 7.31 -1.92 -16.01
CA LYS A 10 7.94 -1.80 -17.33
C LYS A 10 9.28 -1.06 -17.22
N LEU A 11 9.33 0.08 -16.51
CA LEU A 11 10.57 0.83 -16.32
C LEU A 11 11.61 0.03 -15.54
N PHE A 12 11.18 -0.65 -14.49
CA PHE A 12 12.05 -1.51 -13.71
C PHE A 12 12.62 -2.67 -14.53
N ARG A 13 11.81 -3.34 -15.36
CA ARG A 13 12.28 -4.40 -16.29
C ARG A 13 13.35 -3.91 -17.26
N GLU A 14 13.25 -2.66 -17.73
CA GLU A 14 14.28 -2.05 -18.56
C GLU A 14 15.60 -1.92 -17.79
N ILE A 15 15.57 -1.40 -16.56
CA ILE A 15 16.75 -1.25 -15.69
C ILE A 15 17.36 -2.63 -15.38
N ASP A 16 16.57 -3.59 -14.91
CA ASP A 16 17.02 -4.94 -14.57
C ASP A 16 17.64 -5.64 -15.79
N GLY A 17 17.03 -5.51 -16.97
CA GLY A 17 17.58 -6.05 -18.22
C GLY A 17 18.96 -5.46 -18.57
N ILE A 18 19.14 -4.14 -18.43
CA ILE A 18 20.43 -3.48 -18.62
C ILE A 18 21.45 -3.96 -17.58
N CYS A 19 21.06 -4.03 -16.31
CA CYS A 19 21.93 -4.49 -15.22
C CYS A 19 22.40 -5.93 -15.45
N LYS A 20 21.49 -6.85 -15.78
CA LYS A 20 21.81 -8.26 -16.09
C LYS A 20 22.74 -8.38 -17.31
N LYS A 21 22.46 -7.64 -18.38
CA LYS A 21 23.28 -7.65 -19.62
C LYS A 21 24.72 -7.21 -19.37
N HIS A 22 24.92 -6.23 -18.50
CA HIS A 22 26.24 -5.61 -18.24
C HIS A 22 26.86 -6.03 -16.91
N ASN A 23 26.28 -7.03 -16.23
CA ASN A 23 26.72 -7.53 -14.93
C ASN A 23 26.85 -6.41 -13.87
N LEU A 24 25.87 -5.50 -13.84
CA LEU A 24 25.76 -4.44 -12.83
C LEU A 24 24.95 -4.95 -11.65
N ARG A 25 25.41 -4.59 -10.44
CA ARG A 25 24.74 -4.96 -9.19
C ARG A 25 23.71 -3.89 -8.81
N TYR A 26 22.53 -4.33 -8.42
CA TYR A 26 21.57 -3.52 -7.67
C TYR A 26 20.91 -4.37 -6.58
N VAL A 27 20.21 -3.75 -5.63
CA VAL A 27 19.28 -4.47 -4.73
C VAL A 27 17.98 -3.69 -4.59
N MET A 28 16.84 -4.38 -4.53
CA MET A 28 15.57 -3.75 -4.17
C MET A 28 15.65 -3.18 -2.75
N ALA A 29 15.04 -2.01 -2.54
CA ALA A 29 15.15 -1.25 -1.30
C ALA A 29 13.77 -0.81 -0.78
N GLY A 30 13.74 -0.32 0.46
CA GLY A 30 12.57 0.35 1.03
C GLY A 30 11.29 -0.50 0.99
N GLY A 31 10.17 0.15 0.65
CA GLY A 31 8.85 -0.47 0.55
C GLY A 31 8.80 -1.53 -0.54
N THR A 32 9.53 -1.30 -1.64
CA THR A 32 9.64 -2.26 -2.74
C THR A 32 10.20 -3.60 -2.27
N LEU A 33 11.22 -3.62 -1.41
CA LEU A 33 11.77 -4.87 -0.85
C LEU A 33 10.76 -5.59 0.06
N ILE A 34 9.96 -4.86 0.84
CA ILE A 34 8.83 -5.47 1.57
C ILE A 34 7.89 -6.13 0.55
N GLY A 35 7.56 -5.46 -0.55
CA GLY A 35 6.75 -6.03 -1.64
C GLY A 35 7.31 -7.35 -2.19
N VAL A 36 8.62 -7.39 -2.48
CA VAL A 36 9.30 -8.61 -2.95
C VAL A 36 9.14 -9.77 -1.95
N VAL A 37 9.32 -9.53 -0.66
CA VAL A 37 9.35 -10.61 0.36
C VAL A 37 7.96 -10.98 0.88
N ARG A 38 7.06 -10.01 1.00
CA ARG A 38 5.74 -10.15 1.64
C ARG A 38 4.61 -10.31 0.64
N ASN A 39 4.75 -9.79 -0.57
CA ASN A 39 3.70 -9.79 -1.59
C ASN A 39 4.14 -10.56 -2.86
N GLU A 40 5.44 -10.85 -3.03
CA GLU A 40 6.05 -11.32 -4.28
C GLU A 40 5.69 -10.42 -5.49
N GLY A 41 5.49 -9.13 -5.20
CA GLY A 41 4.95 -8.14 -6.12
C GLY A 41 4.80 -6.78 -5.45
N PHE A 42 4.05 -5.87 -6.07
CA PHE A 42 3.80 -4.56 -5.48
C PHE A 42 2.98 -4.66 -4.19
N ILE A 43 3.29 -3.79 -3.23
CA ILE A 43 2.37 -3.53 -2.13
C ILE A 43 1.17 -2.76 -2.71
N PRO A 44 -0.09 -3.07 -2.32
CA PRO A 44 -1.26 -2.53 -3.01
C PRO A 44 -1.36 -1.00 -3.08
N TRP A 45 -0.84 -0.29 -2.08
CA TRP A 45 -0.86 1.18 -2.01
C TRP A 45 0.46 1.84 -2.43
N ASP A 46 1.46 1.04 -2.76
CA ASP A 46 2.81 1.50 -3.08
C ASP A 46 2.87 2.00 -4.53
N ASP A 47 3.53 3.13 -4.71
CA ASP A 47 3.40 3.95 -5.92
C ASP A 47 4.74 4.33 -6.55
N ASP A 48 5.81 3.67 -6.11
CA ASP A 48 7.18 3.84 -6.57
C ASP A 48 7.97 2.52 -6.52
N VAL A 49 9.21 2.57 -7.01
CA VAL A 49 10.16 1.46 -6.97
C VAL A 49 11.51 2.04 -6.59
N ASP A 50 12.06 1.52 -5.49
CA ASP A 50 13.37 1.90 -4.98
C ASP A 50 14.40 0.80 -5.22
N ILE A 51 15.55 1.18 -5.77
CA ILE A 51 16.73 0.30 -5.83
C ILE A 51 17.96 1.00 -5.27
N TYR A 52 18.83 0.23 -4.63
CA TYR A 52 20.20 0.63 -4.32
C TYR A 52 21.18 0.14 -5.37
N MET A 53 22.12 1.01 -5.75
CA MET A 53 23.21 0.68 -6.68
C MET A 53 24.55 1.15 -6.12
N PRO A 54 25.59 0.28 -6.04
CA PRO A 54 26.94 0.70 -5.70
C PRO A 54 27.44 1.78 -6.65
N ARG A 55 28.23 2.73 -6.15
CA ARG A 55 28.80 3.83 -6.94
C ARG A 55 29.45 3.38 -8.26
N ASP A 56 30.28 2.36 -8.22
CA ASP A 56 31.02 1.90 -9.41
C ASP A 56 30.09 1.30 -10.47
N ASP A 57 28.99 0.67 -10.06
CA ASP A 57 27.94 0.17 -10.93
C ASP A 57 27.09 1.34 -11.49
N TRP A 58 26.80 2.33 -10.65
CA TRP A 58 26.10 3.55 -11.05
C TRP A 58 26.85 4.35 -12.12
N ASP A 59 28.15 4.56 -11.93
CA ASP A 59 28.97 5.29 -12.89
C ASP A 59 28.97 4.61 -14.26
N LYS A 60 28.99 3.26 -14.30
CA LYS A 60 28.82 2.48 -15.54
C LYS A 60 27.41 2.63 -16.11
N PHE A 61 26.37 2.58 -15.28
CA PHE A 61 24.98 2.75 -15.71
C PHE A 61 24.75 4.12 -16.37
N VAL A 62 25.36 5.18 -15.83
CA VAL A 62 25.35 6.53 -16.41
C VAL A 62 26.03 6.54 -17.79
N GLU A 63 27.18 5.88 -17.97
CA GLU A 63 27.83 5.80 -19.28
C GLU A 63 26.98 5.03 -20.31
N LEU A 64 26.35 3.94 -19.91
CA LEU A 64 25.44 3.16 -20.77
C LEU A 64 24.22 3.98 -21.21
N SER A 65 23.73 4.88 -20.35
CA SER A 65 22.58 5.73 -20.65
C SER A 65 22.76 6.63 -21.87
N LYS A 66 24.01 6.92 -22.26
CA LYS A 66 24.34 7.75 -23.42
C LYS A 66 24.18 7.01 -24.75
N THR A 67 24.11 5.67 -24.73
CA THR A 67 24.20 4.84 -25.95
C THR A 67 23.10 3.78 -26.07
N GLU A 68 22.64 3.20 -24.96
CA GLU A 68 21.73 2.05 -25.00
C GLU A 68 20.28 2.38 -24.61
N PHE A 69 20.00 3.57 -24.08
CA PHE A 69 18.67 3.87 -23.53
C PHE A 69 17.71 4.34 -24.62
N PRO A 70 16.42 3.99 -24.53
CA PRO A 70 15.41 4.50 -25.45
C PRO A 70 15.35 6.04 -25.47
N PRO A 71 15.01 6.68 -26.60
CA PRO A 71 15.02 8.15 -26.71
C PRO A 71 14.10 8.88 -25.71
N ASN A 72 13.04 8.22 -25.24
CA ASN A 72 12.10 8.74 -24.25
C ASN A 72 12.47 8.36 -22.81
N ARG A 73 13.70 7.90 -22.56
CA ARG A 73 14.22 7.61 -21.22
C ARG A 73 15.28 8.62 -20.81
N ALA A 74 15.35 8.89 -19.51
CA ALA A 74 16.35 9.79 -18.97
C ALA A 74 16.88 9.32 -17.63
N VAL A 75 18.21 9.31 -17.50
CA VAL A 75 18.86 9.35 -16.20
C VAL A 75 18.82 10.78 -15.69
N GLN A 76 18.08 11.01 -14.63
CA GLN A 76 17.98 12.30 -13.96
C GLN A 76 18.90 12.29 -12.74
N CYS A 77 20.05 12.94 -12.87
CA CYS A 77 20.99 13.09 -11.76
C CYS A 77 21.89 14.31 -11.97
N VAL A 78 22.53 14.75 -10.89
CA VAL A 78 23.49 15.86 -10.93
C VAL A 78 24.76 15.48 -11.71
N ASP A 79 25.07 14.19 -11.86
CA ASP A 79 26.24 13.70 -12.59
C ASP A 79 26.09 13.90 -14.12
N VAL A 80 24.86 13.77 -14.64
CA VAL A 80 24.51 13.95 -16.05
C VAL A 80 24.11 15.40 -16.35
N ASP A 81 23.25 15.96 -15.51
CA ASP A 81 22.73 17.31 -15.67
C ASP A 81 22.97 18.10 -14.40
N ARG A 82 23.94 19.02 -14.47
CA ARG A 82 24.20 19.96 -13.38
C ARG A 82 23.00 20.84 -13.10
N SER A 83 21.95 20.92 -13.92
CA SER A 83 20.72 21.68 -13.63
C SER A 83 19.78 20.95 -12.66
N TYR A 84 19.89 19.63 -12.54
CA TYR A 84 19.01 18.74 -11.76
C TYR A 84 18.79 19.22 -10.33
N THR A 85 17.55 19.07 -9.84
CA THR A 85 17.06 19.73 -8.62
C THR A 85 16.89 18.78 -7.43
N ASN A 86 17.37 17.54 -7.53
CA ASN A 86 17.39 16.56 -6.45
C ASN A 86 18.79 15.97 -6.22
N SER A 87 19.05 15.45 -5.02
CA SER A 87 20.37 14.97 -4.60
C SER A 87 20.66 13.52 -4.97
N PHE A 88 19.63 12.73 -5.27
CA PHE A 88 19.74 11.33 -5.60
C PHE A 88 19.25 11.06 -7.03
N PRO A 89 19.79 10.05 -7.72
CA PRO A 89 19.41 9.76 -9.10
C PRO A 89 18.05 9.10 -9.30
N ARG A 90 17.50 9.30 -10.51
CA ARG A 90 16.25 8.66 -10.97
C ARG A 90 16.37 8.19 -12.41
N TYR A 91 15.64 7.13 -12.74
CA TYR A 91 15.41 6.70 -14.12
C TYR A 91 13.98 7.05 -14.52
N ALA A 92 13.79 7.84 -15.57
CA ALA A 92 12.50 8.45 -15.87
C ALA A 92 11.97 8.16 -17.28
N ASP A 93 10.66 8.00 -17.38
CA ASP A 93 9.90 8.03 -18.63
C ASP A 93 9.51 9.46 -19.01
N THR A 94 10.25 10.07 -19.92
CA THR A 94 10.01 11.44 -20.37
C THR A 94 8.78 11.61 -21.27
N SER A 95 8.09 10.52 -21.62
CA SER A 95 6.83 10.54 -22.38
C SER A 95 5.57 10.59 -21.50
N SER A 96 5.69 10.46 -20.18
CA SER A 96 4.59 10.66 -19.25
C SER A 96 4.70 12.01 -18.51
N CYS A 97 3.64 12.37 -17.77
CA CYS A 97 3.62 13.56 -16.94
C CYS A 97 3.51 13.18 -15.46
N ALA A 98 4.65 13.21 -14.77
CA ALA A 98 4.72 13.28 -13.32
C ALA A 98 5.77 14.34 -12.93
N VAL A 99 5.34 15.38 -12.21
CA VAL A 99 6.23 16.48 -11.80
C VAL A 99 6.30 16.54 -10.27
N HIS A 100 7.48 16.25 -9.72
CA HIS A 100 7.71 16.34 -8.29
C HIS A 100 7.94 17.77 -7.83
N LYS A 101 7.71 18.03 -6.53
CA LYS A 101 7.82 19.35 -5.91
C LYS A 101 9.13 20.10 -6.19
N HIS A 102 10.26 19.39 -6.23
CA HIS A 102 11.57 20.00 -6.49
C HIS A 102 11.75 20.45 -7.95
N GLN A 103 10.98 19.87 -8.89
CA GLN A 103 11.06 20.08 -10.33
C GLN A 103 10.15 21.23 -10.83
N VAL A 104 9.26 21.74 -9.97
CA VAL A 104 8.25 22.75 -10.34
C VAL A 104 8.86 24.02 -10.91
N ILE A 105 10.04 24.44 -10.43
CA ILE A 105 10.77 25.62 -10.94
C ILE A 105 12.08 25.25 -11.63
N GLY A 106 12.33 23.96 -11.80
CA GLY A 106 13.52 23.40 -12.42
C GLY A 106 13.29 23.18 -13.92
N ASP A 107 14.39 23.20 -14.67
CA ASP A 107 14.38 22.86 -16.09
C ASP A 107 14.65 21.37 -16.31
N ASP A 108 14.78 20.59 -15.22
CA ASP A 108 15.08 19.18 -15.26
C ASP A 108 13.98 18.37 -15.95
N LYS A 109 14.37 17.24 -16.55
CA LYS A 109 13.43 16.28 -17.13
C LYS A 109 12.50 15.74 -16.03
N ALA A 110 11.28 15.37 -16.39
CA ALA A 110 10.28 14.81 -15.47
C ALA A 110 9.51 13.68 -16.18
N GLY A 111 8.48 13.14 -15.53
CA GLY A 111 7.78 11.92 -15.94
C GLY A 111 7.78 10.87 -14.83
N GLU A 112 7.18 9.71 -15.09
CA GLU A 112 7.17 8.58 -14.15
C GLU A 112 8.59 8.05 -13.92
N ILE A 113 8.92 7.64 -12.70
CA ILE A 113 10.29 7.40 -12.26
C ILE A 113 10.49 6.07 -11.51
N ILE A 114 11.73 5.59 -11.54
CA ILE A 114 12.29 4.62 -10.59
C ILE A 114 13.41 5.33 -9.83
N ASP A 115 13.42 5.24 -8.50
CA ASP A 115 14.44 5.84 -7.65
C ASP A 115 15.67 4.92 -7.61
N VAL A 116 16.82 5.45 -8.09
CA VAL A 116 18.09 4.70 -8.17
C VAL A 116 19.05 5.31 -7.16
N LEU A 117 18.88 4.89 -5.91
CA LEU A 117 19.63 5.39 -4.76
C LEU A 117 21.06 4.86 -4.79
N THR A 118 22.04 5.75 -4.81
CA THR A 118 23.45 5.35 -4.94
C THR A 118 24.09 5.10 -3.58
N LEU A 119 24.92 4.06 -3.51
CA LEU A 119 25.66 3.66 -2.32
C LEU A 119 27.13 4.06 -2.45
N ASP A 120 27.54 4.99 -1.60
CA ASP A 120 28.90 5.51 -1.58
C ASP A 120 29.73 4.77 -0.53
N PRO A 121 30.91 4.22 -0.88
CA PRO A 121 31.74 3.49 0.06
C PRO A 121 32.28 4.41 1.16
N ILE A 122 32.15 4.00 2.41
CA ILE A 122 32.61 4.75 3.59
C ILE A 122 33.43 3.83 4.50
N PRO A 123 34.61 4.27 4.99
CA PRO A 123 35.40 3.53 5.97
C PRO A 123 34.63 3.30 7.28
N ALA A 124 35.08 2.35 8.09
CA ALA A 124 34.47 2.07 9.40
C ALA A 124 34.61 3.22 10.43
N ASP A 125 35.42 4.24 10.15
CA ASP A 125 35.60 5.40 11.04
C ASP A 125 34.41 6.36 10.94
N ASP A 126 33.68 6.50 12.05
CA ASP A 126 32.51 7.37 12.15
C ASP A 126 32.84 8.85 11.87
N LYS A 127 34.09 9.30 12.08
CA LYS A 127 34.51 10.67 11.73
C LYS A 127 34.47 10.91 10.22
N GLU A 128 34.81 9.91 9.43
CA GLU A 128 34.75 10.03 7.97
C GLU A 128 33.31 10.01 7.46
N TYR A 129 32.42 9.26 8.12
CA TYR A 129 30.99 9.36 7.89
C TYR A 129 30.44 10.74 8.27
N GLU A 130 30.79 11.30 9.44
CA GLU A 130 30.36 12.65 9.83
C GLU A 130 30.80 13.73 8.84
N LYS A 131 32.03 13.60 8.34
CA LYS A 131 32.58 14.46 7.29
C LYS A 131 31.80 14.31 5.99
N TYR A 132 31.57 13.08 5.51
CA TYR A 132 30.73 12.80 4.34
C TYR A 132 29.33 13.41 4.51
N ARG A 133 28.64 13.07 5.60
CA ARG A 133 27.28 13.54 5.93
C ARG A 133 27.18 15.06 5.91
N THR A 134 28.10 15.76 6.58
CA THR A 134 28.10 17.23 6.63
C THR A 134 28.22 17.84 5.24
N HIS A 135 29.12 17.31 4.41
CA HIS A 135 29.30 17.79 3.04
C HIS A 135 28.12 17.39 2.14
N MET A 136 27.51 16.23 2.37
CA MET A 136 26.31 15.78 1.66
C MET A 136 25.10 16.67 1.94
N MET A 137 24.95 17.17 3.17
CA MET A 137 23.91 18.14 3.50
C MET A 137 24.09 19.44 2.73
N ILE A 138 25.33 19.96 2.71
CA ILE A 138 25.65 21.19 1.97
C ILE A 138 25.43 20.98 0.47
N TYR A 139 25.93 19.88 -0.08
CA TYR A 139 25.74 19.50 -1.47
C TYR A 139 24.26 19.46 -1.83
N SER A 140 23.45 18.75 -1.04
CA SER A 140 22.01 18.62 -1.27
C SER A 140 21.28 19.95 -1.11
N ASP A 141 21.70 20.80 -0.16
CA ASP A 141 21.12 22.13 0.01
C ASP A 141 21.45 23.09 -1.15
N LEU A 142 22.58 22.92 -1.82
CA LEU A 142 22.93 23.70 -3.01
C LEU A 142 22.20 23.18 -4.26
N VAL A 143 21.93 21.88 -4.32
CA VAL A 143 21.26 21.22 -5.45
C VAL A 143 19.74 21.42 -5.41
N ASN A 144 19.10 21.14 -4.27
CA ASN A 144 17.65 21.21 -4.13
C ASN A 144 17.24 22.50 -3.42
N LEU A 145 16.58 23.41 -4.14
CA LEU A 145 16.14 24.69 -3.59
C LEU A 145 14.96 24.57 -2.62
N SER A 146 14.08 23.58 -2.83
CA SER A 146 12.80 23.46 -2.14
C SER A 146 12.91 22.88 -0.72
N VAL A 147 13.97 22.12 -0.46
CA VAL A 147 14.19 21.39 0.78
C VAL A 147 15.36 21.96 1.57
N VAL A 148 15.26 22.01 2.90
CA VAL A 148 16.36 22.44 3.78
C VAL A 148 16.91 21.23 4.52
N PHE A 149 18.04 20.69 4.07
CA PHE A 149 18.61 19.45 4.60
C PHE A 149 19.44 19.69 5.86
N GLY A 150 20.38 20.64 5.79
CA GLY A 150 21.36 20.92 6.84
C GLY A 150 20.78 21.37 8.17
N ASN A 151 19.53 21.85 8.21
CA ASN A 151 18.86 22.24 9.46
C ASN A 151 18.80 21.08 10.46
N ARG A 152 18.47 19.87 10.00
CA ARG A 152 18.30 18.66 10.83
C ARG A 152 19.58 18.17 11.48
N TRP A 153 20.70 18.57 10.90
CA TRP A 153 22.04 18.13 11.25
C TRP A 153 22.87 19.27 11.85
N GLU A 154 22.22 20.40 12.12
CA GLU A 154 22.82 21.62 12.65
C GLU A 154 24.05 22.10 11.87
N VAL A 155 24.02 21.94 10.54
CA VAL A 155 25.10 22.40 9.66
C VAL A 155 25.32 23.90 9.88
N PRO A 156 26.56 24.35 10.14
CA PRO A 156 26.82 25.78 10.40
C PRO A 156 26.39 26.66 9.22
N ALA A 157 25.58 27.68 9.49
CA ALA A 157 25.12 28.62 8.48
C ALA A 157 26.29 29.32 7.74
N SER A 158 27.41 29.54 8.42
CA SER A 158 28.64 30.07 7.82
C SER A 158 29.28 29.12 6.79
N LEU A 159 29.19 27.80 7.05
CA LEU A 159 29.71 26.78 6.15
C LEU A 159 28.83 26.66 4.89
N TYR A 160 27.51 26.66 5.06
CA TYR A 160 26.60 26.77 3.91
C TYR A 160 26.84 28.05 3.12
N LEU A 161 26.94 29.21 3.80
CA LEU A 161 27.19 30.50 3.14
C LEU A 161 28.50 30.49 2.36
N LYS A 162 29.58 29.92 2.90
CA LYS A 162 30.86 29.75 2.20
C LYS A 162 30.68 29.05 0.85
N TYR A 163 29.95 27.92 0.82
CA TYR A 163 29.73 27.18 -0.42
C TYR A 163 28.66 27.81 -1.31
N LEU A 164 27.67 28.51 -0.76
CA LEU A 164 26.70 29.29 -1.54
C LEU A 164 27.39 30.45 -2.27
N LEU A 165 28.30 31.18 -1.61
CA LEU A 165 29.09 32.22 -2.26
C LEU A 165 30.01 31.62 -3.34
N SER A 166 30.65 30.49 -3.07
CA SER A 166 31.39 29.74 -4.10
C SER A 166 30.49 29.37 -5.29
N TYR A 167 29.29 28.89 -5.03
CA TYR A 167 28.32 28.50 -6.05
C TYR A 167 27.91 29.69 -6.92
N VAL A 168 27.66 30.85 -6.32
CA VAL A 168 27.25 32.08 -7.02
C VAL A 168 28.40 32.71 -7.81
N PHE A 169 29.59 32.83 -7.21
CA PHE A 169 30.71 33.57 -7.82
C PHE A 169 31.66 32.71 -8.65
N LEU A 170 31.88 31.45 -8.26
CA LEU A 170 32.80 30.53 -8.96
C LEU A 170 32.05 29.55 -9.87
N GLY A 171 30.72 29.54 -9.81
CA GLY A 171 29.84 28.70 -10.60
C GLY A 171 29.45 27.37 -9.92
N ARG A 172 28.29 26.85 -10.35
CA ARG A 172 27.68 25.61 -9.87
C ARG A 172 28.62 24.41 -10.03
N ASP A 173 29.04 24.11 -11.26
CA ASP A 173 29.84 22.92 -11.56
C ASP A 173 31.15 22.85 -10.77
N ARG A 174 31.92 23.96 -10.70
CA ARG A 174 33.17 24.01 -9.94
C ARG A 174 32.97 23.76 -8.45
N THR A 175 31.90 24.32 -7.88
CA THR A 175 31.59 24.18 -6.46
C THR A 175 31.16 22.76 -6.12
N LEU A 176 30.28 22.16 -6.94
CA LEU A 176 29.82 20.79 -6.75
C LEU A 176 30.97 19.79 -6.91
N LYS A 177 31.82 19.92 -7.94
CA LYS A 177 33.03 19.08 -8.10
C LYS A 177 33.96 19.10 -6.88
N LYS A 178 34.07 20.26 -6.22
CA LYS A 178 34.87 20.38 -4.99
C LYS A 178 34.25 19.61 -3.83
N LEU A 179 32.93 19.63 -3.69
CA LEU A 179 32.21 18.85 -2.67
C LEU A 179 32.25 17.36 -2.98
N GLU A 180 32.03 16.98 -4.24
CA GLU A 180 32.10 15.60 -4.74
C GLU A 180 33.49 15.00 -4.45
N LYS A 181 34.57 15.74 -4.70
CA LYS A 181 35.92 15.28 -4.37
C LYS A 181 36.14 15.02 -2.86
N ILE A 182 35.38 15.67 -1.98
CA ILE A 182 35.44 15.43 -0.54
C ILE A 182 34.62 14.21 -0.17
N MET A 183 33.40 14.12 -0.69
CA MET A 183 32.46 13.04 -0.37
C MET A 183 32.89 11.70 -0.98
N PHE A 184 33.41 11.72 -2.21
CA PHE A 184 33.63 10.53 -3.05
C PHE A 184 35.12 10.20 -3.08
N SER A 185 35.71 10.10 -1.90
CA SER A 185 37.17 9.96 -1.73
C SER A 185 37.63 8.50 -1.60
N TYR A 186 36.70 7.57 -1.45
CA TYR A 186 37.00 6.20 -1.02
C TYR A 186 36.75 5.19 -2.12
N LYS A 187 37.57 4.14 -2.14
CA LYS A 187 37.38 2.98 -3.01
C LYS A 187 36.56 1.91 -2.30
N GLU A 188 35.78 1.17 -3.07
CA GLU A 188 34.86 0.15 -2.55
C GLU A 188 35.57 -0.99 -1.82
N GLU A 189 36.80 -1.34 -2.23
CA GLU A 189 37.59 -2.43 -1.65
C GLU A 189 38.17 -2.08 -0.28
N GLU A 190 38.33 -0.79 0.01
CA GLU A 190 38.92 -0.27 1.25
C GLU A 190 37.87 -0.02 2.35
N CYS A 191 36.59 -0.24 2.03
CA CYS A 191 35.46 0.14 2.87
C CYS A 191 34.60 -1.07 3.27
N THR A 192 34.14 -1.07 4.51
CA THR A 192 33.23 -2.10 5.06
C THR A 192 31.77 -1.64 5.10
N ARG A 193 31.50 -0.36 4.81
CA ARG A 193 30.17 0.25 4.89
C ARG A 193 29.84 1.04 3.63
N TYR A 194 28.55 1.27 3.42
CA TYR A 194 28.01 2.20 2.44
C TYR A 194 27.20 3.29 3.11
N ALA A 195 27.35 4.52 2.64
CA ALA A 195 26.39 5.59 2.89
C ALA A 195 25.49 5.80 1.69
N MET A 196 24.17 5.83 1.92
CA MET A 196 23.20 6.20 0.91
C MET A 196 23.40 7.67 0.51
N ARG A 197 23.50 7.95 -0.78
CA ARG A 197 23.64 9.31 -1.33
C ARG A 197 22.30 10.04 -1.32
N TRP A 198 21.81 10.37 -0.13
CA TRP A 198 20.62 11.19 0.07
C TRP A 198 20.84 12.30 1.09
N GLY A 199 20.42 13.52 0.74
CA GLY A 199 20.47 14.67 1.63
C GLY A 199 19.52 14.61 2.82
N GLY A 200 18.48 13.77 2.77
CA GLY A 200 17.53 13.63 3.87
C GLY A 200 18.16 12.93 5.07
N CYS A 201 18.43 11.64 4.88
CA CYS A 201 19.07 10.79 5.86
C CYS A 201 20.07 9.87 5.14
N PRO A 202 21.38 10.14 5.16
CA PRO A 202 22.36 9.30 4.49
C PRO A 202 22.58 8.01 5.28
N PHE A 203 21.69 7.04 5.10
CA PHE A 203 21.70 5.76 5.79
C PHE A 203 23.04 5.04 5.65
N LEU A 204 23.52 4.46 6.74
CA LEU A 204 24.77 3.74 6.81
C LEU A 204 24.49 2.24 6.89
N PHE A 205 24.98 1.48 5.92
CA PHE A 205 24.79 0.03 5.83
C PHE A 205 26.12 -0.69 5.90
N ASP A 206 26.15 -1.85 6.55
CA ASP A 206 27.27 -2.78 6.39
C ASP A 206 27.24 -3.39 4.99
N LYS A 207 28.41 -3.53 4.37
CA LYS A 207 28.54 -4.00 2.98
C LYS A 207 27.99 -5.42 2.79
N ASP A 208 28.19 -6.29 3.78
CA ASP A 208 27.75 -7.69 3.78
C ASP A 208 26.24 -7.87 4.00
N MET A 209 25.56 -6.84 4.52
CA MET A 209 24.10 -6.81 4.62
C MET A 209 23.47 -6.80 3.22
N LEU A 210 24.06 -6.04 2.31
CA LEU A 210 23.53 -5.82 0.96
C LEU A 210 24.11 -6.78 -0.07
N PHE A 211 25.43 -7.04 -0.04
CA PHE A 211 26.14 -7.79 -1.09
C PHE A 211 26.98 -8.97 -0.56
N PRO A 212 27.22 -10.03 -1.37
CA PRO A 212 26.66 -10.31 -2.70
C PRO A 212 25.14 -10.47 -2.67
N VAL A 213 24.48 -10.13 -3.77
CA VAL A 213 23.02 -10.16 -3.87
C VAL A 213 22.47 -11.57 -3.73
N LYS A 214 21.22 -11.69 -3.27
CA LYS A 214 20.39 -12.88 -3.48
C LYS A 214 19.21 -12.54 -4.40
N TYR A 215 18.41 -13.53 -4.79
CA TYR A 215 17.27 -13.32 -5.69
C TYR A 215 15.94 -13.52 -4.98
N GLY A 216 14.99 -12.63 -5.22
CA GLY A 216 13.59 -12.71 -4.79
C GLY A 216 12.62 -12.69 -5.98
N ASP A 217 11.35 -13.01 -5.74
CA ASP A 217 10.28 -12.95 -6.73
C ASP A 217 9.55 -11.61 -6.69
N PHE A 218 9.39 -10.96 -7.85
CA PHE A 218 8.66 -9.71 -7.99
C PHE A 218 7.88 -9.71 -9.29
N GLU A 219 6.55 -9.82 -9.21
CA GLU A 219 5.65 -9.85 -10.37
C GLU A 219 6.04 -10.92 -11.41
N GLY A 220 6.48 -12.07 -10.91
CA GLY A 220 6.92 -13.22 -11.72
C GLY A 220 8.37 -13.16 -12.21
N GLU A 221 9.12 -12.09 -11.90
CA GLU A 221 10.53 -11.93 -12.27
C GLU A 221 11.46 -12.23 -11.09
N LYS A 222 12.65 -12.78 -11.37
CA LYS A 222 13.72 -12.89 -10.38
C LYS A 222 14.54 -11.60 -10.33
N VAL A 223 14.51 -10.93 -9.18
CA VAL A 223 15.15 -9.62 -8.94
C VAL A 223 16.22 -9.71 -7.86
N MET A 224 17.23 -8.83 -7.94
CA MET A 224 18.31 -8.79 -6.95
C MET A 224 17.85 -8.11 -5.65
N ILE A 225 18.07 -8.74 -4.50
CA ILE A 225 17.71 -8.23 -3.17
C ILE A 225 18.88 -8.37 -2.19
N PRO A 226 18.87 -7.67 -1.03
CA PRO A 226 19.97 -7.70 -0.07
C PRO A 226 20.29 -9.12 0.43
N ARG A 227 21.57 -9.41 0.64
CA ARG A 227 22.03 -10.71 1.17
C ARG A 227 21.34 -11.10 2.46
N ARG A 228 21.34 -10.18 3.44
CA ARG A 228 20.73 -10.33 4.77
C ARG A 228 19.48 -9.48 4.80
N THR A 229 18.43 -9.95 4.12
CA THR A 229 17.21 -9.18 3.88
C THR A 229 16.45 -8.92 5.17
N ASN A 230 16.35 -9.92 6.06
CA ASN A 230 15.67 -9.68 7.33
C ASN A 230 16.39 -8.60 8.14
N ASP A 231 17.72 -8.61 8.17
CA ASP A 231 18.48 -7.60 8.92
C ASP A 231 18.29 -6.20 8.35
N TYR A 232 18.24 -6.07 7.02
CA TYR A 232 17.90 -4.80 6.36
C TYR A 232 16.49 -4.33 6.74
N LEU A 233 15.49 -5.22 6.68
CA LEU A 233 14.09 -4.88 6.97
C LEU A 233 13.90 -4.54 8.45
N VAL A 234 14.55 -5.27 9.36
CA VAL A 234 14.55 -4.98 10.80
C VAL A 234 15.25 -3.66 11.08
N TRP A 235 16.36 -3.38 10.41
CA TRP A 235 17.07 -2.12 10.56
C TRP A 235 16.20 -0.92 10.14
N HIS A 236 15.44 -1.05 9.04
CA HIS A 236 14.65 0.05 8.50
C HIS A 236 13.25 0.19 9.13
N TYR A 237 12.56 -0.92 9.38
CA TYR A 237 11.14 -0.96 9.77
C TYR A 237 10.89 -1.58 11.15
N GLY A 238 11.90 -2.19 11.77
CA GLY A 238 11.78 -2.95 13.01
C GLY A 238 11.40 -4.42 12.81
N ASP A 239 11.36 -5.18 13.90
CA ASP A 239 11.05 -6.62 13.90
C ASP A 239 9.60 -6.89 13.44
N GLU A 240 8.75 -5.87 13.45
CA GLU A 240 7.34 -5.95 13.08
C GLU A 240 7.08 -5.67 11.58
N TRP A 241 8.12 -5.55 10.75
CA TRP A 241 8.02 -5.18 9.32
C TRP A 241 7.06 -6.06 8.49
N SER A 242 6.87 -7.33 8.89
CA SER A 242 6.01 -8.27 8.18
C SER A 242 4.52 -7.98 8.35
N TYR A 243 4.14 -7.19 9.35
CA TYR A 243 2.75 -6.85 9.63
C TYR A 243 2.25 -5.73 8.70
N ILE A 244 1.01 -5.84 8.24
CA ILE A 244 0.36 -4.85 7.39
C ILE A 244 -0.05 -3.66 8.27
N PRO A 245 0.44 -2.44 7.98
CA PRO A 245 0.11 -1.27 8.78
C PRO A 245 -1.36 -0.83 8.56
N PRO A 246 -1.96 -0.16 9.56
CA PRO A 246 -3.26 0.49 9.41
C PRO A 246 -3.30 1.49 8.25
N HIS A 247 -4.49 1.76 7.71
CA HIS A 247 -4.63 2.57 6.49
C HIS A 247 -4.05 3.99 6.58
N GLY A 248 -4.05 4.60 7.78
CA GLY A 248 -3.49 5.94 8.01
C GLY A 248 -1.97 6.00 8.13
N GLU A 249 -1.30 4.85 8.20
CA GLU A 249 0.16 4.71 8.25
C GLU A 249 0.75 4.27 6.89
N ARG A 250 -0.09 4.22 5.85
CA ARG A 250 0.31 3.87 4.47
C ARG A 250 0.72 5.13 3.75
N GLU A 251 1.99 5.23 3.40
CA GLU A 251 2.56 6.38 2.69
C GLU A 251 2.44 6.21 1.17
N SER A 252 2.36 7.34 0.45
CA SER A 252 2.43 7.43 -1.02
C SER A 252 3.19 8.71 -1.38
N HIS A 253 3.74 8.77 -2.58
CA HIS A 253 4.59 9.88 -2.99
C HIS A 253 3.82 11.06 -3.61
N ASP A 254 4.17 12.27 -3.19
CA ASP A 254 3.61 13.51 -3.74
C ASP A 254 4.20 13.83 -5.13
N ALA A 255 3.46 13.54 -6.18
CA ALA A 255 3.70 14.01 -7.55
C ALA A 255 2.41 14.55 -8.19
N ILE A 256 2.54 15.55 -9.05
CA ILE A 256 1.42 15.99 -9.90
C ILE A 256 1.48 15.16 -11.18
N CYS A 257 0.52 14.25 -11.33
CA CYS A 257 0.39 13.41 -12.52
C CYS A 257 -0.79 13.87 -13.39
N VAL A 258 -0.60 13.88 -14.71
CA VAL A 258 -1.68 14.21 -15.67
C VAL A 258 -1.65 13.18 -16.79
N GLU A 259 -2.74 12.43 -16.93
CA GLU A 259 -2.87 11.43 -17.99
C GLU A 259 -3.03 12.09 -19.37
N GLY A 260 -2.46 11.45 -20.39
CA GLY A 260 -2.64 11.84 -21.79
C GLY A 260 -1.77 13.00 -22.29
N ILE A 261 -0.97 13.64 -21.43
CA ILE A 261 0.00 14.68 -21.82
C ILE A 261 1.40 14.36 -21.29
N ASP A 262 2.43 14.96 -21.89
CA ASP A 262 3.79 14.88 -21.38
C ASP A 262 4.10 16.01 -20.36
N TYR A 263 5.17 15.83 -19.59
CA TYR A 263 5.55 16.82 -18.57
C TYR A 263 5.93 18.19 -19.14
N LYS A 264 6.33 18.30 -20.42
CA LYS A 264 6.75 19.56 -21.05
C LYS A 264 5.54 20.40 -21.38
N GLU A 265 4.50 19.79 -21.92
CA GLU A 265 3.21 20.43 -22.17
C GLU A 265 2.63 20.96 -20.86
N PHE A 266 2.60 20.12 -19.82
CA PHE A 266 2.13 20.53 -18.50
C PHE A 266 2.96 21.69 -17.92
N ARG A 267 4.30 21.62 -18.02
CA ARG A 267 5.19 22.70 -17.56
C ARG A 267 4.95 24.02 -18.30
N LYS A 268 4.69 23.96 -19.60
CA LYS A 268 4.38 25.16 -20.40
C LYS A 268 3.13 25.88 -19.90
N ASP A 269 2.09 25.15 -19.49
CA ASP A 269 0.82 25.75 -19.03
C ASP A 269 0.97 26.54 -17.71
N TYR A 270 1.72 26.00 -16.74
CA TYR A 270 1.84 26.66 -15.44
C TYR A 270 2.99 27.66 -15.33
N MET A 271 4.08 27.51 -16.10
CA MET A 271 5.30 28.30 -15.88
C MET A 271 5.13 29.80 -16.09
N ASP A 272 4.24 30.22 -17.00
CA ASP A 272 3.91 31.64 -17.22
C ASP A 272 3.29 32.31 -15.98
N ARG A 273 2.72 31.52 -15.08
CA ARG A 273 2.10 31.98 -13.82
C ARG A 273 3.09 31.98 -12.65
N VAL A 274 4.29 31.42 -12.84
CA VAL A 274 5.33 31.31 -11.82
C VAL A 274 6.38 32.41 -11.98
N LYS A 275 6.98 32.86 -10.88
CA LYS A 275 8.11 33.82 -10.88
C LYS A 275 9.38 33.12 -10.37
N PRO A 276 10.14 32.41 -11.23
CA PRO A 276 11.25 31.54 -10.79
C PRO A 276 12.33 32.30 -10.03
N GLY A 277 12.75 33.47 -10.49
CA GLY A 277 13.78 34.28 -9.82
C GLY A 277 13.41 34.65 -8.38
N LYS A 278 12.16 35.08 -8.16
CA LYS A 278 11.64 35.38 -6.82
C LYS A 278 11.56 34.13 -5.94
N ALA A 279 11.11 33.01 -6.51
CA ALA A 279 11.04 31.73 -5.80
C ALA A 279 12.44 31.25 -5.35
N ARG A 280 13.44 31.30 -6.23
CA ARG A 280 14.84 30.93 -5.93
C ARG A 280 15.44 31.80 -4.83
N PHE A 281 15.23 33.12 -4.91
CA PHE A 281 15.69 34.05 -3.87
C PHE A 281 15.04 33.75 -2.52
N ASN A 282 13.71 33.63 -2.48
CA ASN A 282 12.97 33.32 -1.26
C ASN A 282 13.42 31.99 -0.64
N ALA A 283 13.65 30.97 -1.46
CA ALA A 283 14.15 29.67 -1.02
C ALA A 283 15.54 29.77 -0.37
N ALA A 284 16.47 30.49 -0.99
CA ALA A 284 17.81 30.70 -0.46
C ALA A 284 17.80 31.46 0.88
N VAL A 285 16.99 32.52 0.99
CA VAL A 285 16.81 33.29 2.24
C VAL A 285 16.22 32.40 3.34
N ARG A 286 15.17 31.62 3.00
CA ARG A 286 14.52 30.70 3.94
C ARG A 286 15.50 29.63 4.45
N LYS A 287 16.31 29.03 3.58
CA LYS A 287 17.37 28.08 3.96
C LYS A 287 18.35 28.67 4.95
N PHE A 288 18.88 29.87 4.64
CA PHE A 288 19.81 30.56 5.52
C PHE A 288 19.19 30.84 6.89
N TYR A 289 17.94 31.34 6.91
CA TYR A 289 17.20 31.57 8.16
C TYR A 289 17.09 30.30 9.00
N TYR A 290 16.61 29.19 8.42
CA TYR A 290 16.47 27.94 9.17
C TYR A 290 17.81 27.44 9.72
N MET A 291 18.87 27.43 8.90
CA MET A 291 20.20 27.02 9.37
C MET A 291 20.72 27.93 10.49
N ALA A 292 20.48 29.25 10.42
CA ALA A 292 20.88 30.18 11.46
C ALA A 292 20.10 29.99 12.77
N THR A 293 18.84 29.54 12.69
CA THR A 293 17.97 29.32 13.85
C THR A 293 17.91 27.88 14.35
N ALA A 294 18.49 26.91 13.63
CA ALA A 294 18.34 25.46 13.87
C ALA A 294 18.52 25.09 15.35
N LYS A 295 19.69 25.44 15.93
CA LYS A 295 20.02 25.16 17.34
C LYS A 295 19.01 25.73 18.33
N ARG A 296 18.54 26.96 18.07
CA ARG A 296 17.54 27.61 18.93
C ARG A 296 16.20 26.88 18.84
N THR A 297 15.76 26.53 17.63
CA THR A 297 14.51 25.81 17.40
C THR A 297 14.55 24.44 18.07
N HIS A 298 15.62 23.66 17.85
CA HIS A 298 15.76 22.34 18.47
C HIS A 298 15.80 22.42 20.00
N ARG A 299 16.49 23.42 20.57
CA ARG A 299 16.49 23.63 22.03
C ARG A 299 15.08 23.92 22.57
N LEU A 300 14.32 24.80 21.92
CA LEU A 300 12.95 25.12 22.34
C LEU A 300 12.01 23.91 22.22
N THR A 301 12.17 23.10 21.16
CA THR A 301 11.44 21.84 21.00
C THR A 301 11.77 20.89 22.14
N HIS A 302 13.06 20.70 22.46
CA HIS A 302 13.47 19.84 23.56
C HIS A 302 12.95 20.33 24.93
N GLU A 303 12.99 21.65 25.19
CA GLU A 303 12.40 22.23 26.42
C GLU A 303 10.90 21.95 26.54
N ARG A 304 10.15 22.06 25.44
CA ARG A 304 8.73 21.67 25.39
C ARG A 304 8.54 20.19 25.68
N ASP A 305 9.35 19.34 25.06
CA ASP A 305 9.24 17.89 25.19
C ASP A 305 9.57 17.44 26.62
N LEU A 306 10.52 18.08 27.30
CA LEU A 306 10.78 17.86 28.74
C LEU A 306 9.60 18.23 29.64
N LEU A 307 8.83 19.26 29.32
CA LEU A 307 7.62 19.61 30.07
C LEU A 307 6.54 18.54 29.89
N GLN A 308 6.36 18.07 28.66
CA GLN A 308 5.45 16.96 28.38
C GLN A 308 5.89 15.68 29.09
N ALA A 309 7.20 15.37 29.08
CA ALA A 309 7.79 14.22 29.76
C ALA A 309 7.43 14.20 31.25
N LYS A 310 7.61 15.34 31.94
CA LYS A 310 7.30 15.49 33.37
C LYS A 310 5.81 15.25 33.66
N SER A 311 4.93 15.81 32.83
CA SER A 311 3.49 15.59 32.96
C SER A 311 3.13 14.11 32.79
N THR A 312 3.72 13.42 31.82
CA THR A 312 3.46 12.00 31.57
C THR A 312 4.01 11.11 32.69
N VAL A 313 5.18 11.42 33.25
CA VAL A 313 5.72 10.69 34.41
C VAL A 313 4.82 10.87 35.64
N MET A 314 4.28 12.06 35.86
CA MET A 314 3.34 12.30 36.96
C MET A 314 2.05 11.48 36.81
N ASP A 315 1.50 11.39 35.60
CA ASP A 315 0.35 10.54 35.28
C ASP A 315 0.67 9.05 35.50
N LEU A 316 1.81 8.57 34.99
CA LEU A 316 2.25 7.19 35.18
C LEU A 316 2.39 6.83 36.66
N LYS A 317 2.99 7.72 37.47
CA LYS A 317 3.12 7.53 38.93
C LYS A 317 1.77 7.53 39.64
N ALA A 318 0.76 8.23 39.14
CA ALA A 318 -0.60 8.13 39.67
C ALA A 318 -1.21 6.76 39.35
N ARG A 319 -1.16 6.32 38.09
CA ARG A 319 -1.66 5.02 37.65
C ARG A 319 -1.04 3.84 38.40
N ILE A 320 0.28 3.87 38.62
CA ILE A 320 0.99 2.83 39.38
C ILE A 320 0.51 2.79 40.84
N ARG A 321 0.25 3.95 41.46
CA ARG A 321 -0.25 4.02 42.85
C ARG A 321 -1.69 3.55 42.99
N GLU A 322 -2.51 3.73 41.97
CA GLU A 322 -3.90 3.26 41.92
C GLU A 322 -4.01 1.77 41.61
N CYS A 323 -2.93 1.17 41.08
CA CYS A 323 -2.89 -0.25 40.80
C CYS A 323 -2.86 -1.08 42.10
N PRO A 324 -3.76 -2.06 42.27
CA PRO A 324 -3.82 -2.86 43.50
C PRO A 324 -2.64 -3.82 43.69
N ARG A 325 -1.89 -4.11 42.63
CA ARG A 325 -0.72 -5.02 42.62
C ARG A 325 0.51 -4.27 42.17
N SER A 326 1.68 -4.71 42.63
CA SER A 326 2.95 -4.15 42.19
C SER A 326 3.24 -4.52 40.74
N LEU A 327 4.03 -3.69 40.04
CA LEU A 327 4.45 -3.99 38.67
C LEU A 327 5.20 -5.32 38.57
N LYS A 328 6.00 -5.67 39.60
CA LYS A 328 6.72 -6.93 39.66
C LYS A 328 5.77 -8.13 39.69
N GLU A 329 4.73 -8.08 40.52
CA GLU A 329 3.72 -9.15 40.59
C GLU A 329 2.97 -9.32 39.27
N LEU A 330 2.71 -8.22 38.54
CA LEU A 330 2.06 -8.27 37.23
C LEU A 330 2.97 -8.86 36.16
N VAL A 331 4.27 -8.53 36.17
CA VAL A 331 5.27 -9.11 35.24
C VAL A 331 5.44 -10.60 35.52
N GLU A 332 5.62 -11.00 36.78
CA GLU A 332 5.74 -12.41 37.19
C GLU A 332 4.45 -13.21 36.92
N GLY A 333 3.30 -12.55 36.97
CA GLY A 333 2.00 -13.12 36.61
C GLY A 333 1.68 -13.13 35.12
N HIS A 334 2.59 -12.65 34.25
CA HIS A 334 2.38 -12.54 32.80
C HIS A 334 1.15 -11.69 32.41
N GLU A 335 0.76 -10.71 33.24
CA GLU A 335 -0.40 -9.83 33.03
C GLU A 335 -0.07 -8.62 32.12
N PHE A 336 0.49 -8.91 30.94
CA PHE A 336 1.00 -7.88 30.02
C PHE A 336 -0.10 -6.99 29.41
N HIS A 337 -1.35 -7.46 29.37
CA HIS A 337 -2.48 -6.63 28.97
C HIS A 337 -2.72 -5.48 29.96
N THR A 338 -2.81 -5.81 31.25
CA THR A 338 -2.94 -4.83 32.35
C THR A 338 -1.75 -3.88 32.39
N LEU A 339 -0.52 -4.40 32.27
CA LEU A 339 0.68 -3.55 32.21
C LEU A 339 0.63 -2.60 31.01
N ASN A 340 0.17 -3.06 29.85
CA ASN A 340 0.04 -2.22 28.68
C ASN A 340 -0.96 -1.06 28.88
N GLU A 341 -2.05 -1.28 29.62
CA GLU A 341 -3.00 -0.22 29.99
C GLU A 341 -2.38 0.80 30.97
N ILE A 342 -1.62 0.32 31.96
CA ILE A 342 -0.90 1.20 32.91
C ILE A 342 0.09 2.09 32.15
N PHE A 343 0.85 1.52 31.23
CA PHE A 343 1.86 2.22 30.44
C PHE A 343 1.30 2.93 29.19
N ALA A 344 -0.01 2.91 28.93
CA ALA A 344 -0.58 3.38 27.65
C ALA A 344 -0.15 4.82 27.29
N ASN A 345 -0.31 5.77 28.21
CA ASN A 345 0.11 7.17 28.01
C ASN A 345 1.65 7.31 27.97
N TYR A 346 2.36 6.52 28.78
CA TYR A 346 3.83 6.47 28.74
C TYR A 346 4.31 6.06 27.34
N TYR A 347 3.77 4.99 26.76
CA TYR A 347 4.13 4.55 25.42
C TYR A 347 3.74 5.55 24.35
N GLN A 348 2.55 6.15 24.44
CA GLN A 348 2.10 7.16 23.47
C GLN A 348 3.10 8.32 23.35
N VAL A 349 3.67 8.76 24.48
CA VAL A 349 4.63 9.86 24.51
C VAL A 349 6.06 9.37 24.26
N GLN A 350 6.56 8.42 25.05
CA GLN A 350 7.94 7.97 25.01
C GLN A 350 8.31 7.30 23.68
N LEU A 351 7.40 6.52 23.07
CA LEU A 351 7.68 5.84 21.79
C LEU A 351 7.35 6.72 20.57
N SER A 352 6.96 7.98 20.78
CA SER A 352 6.68 8.89 19.69
C SER A 352 7.97 9.30 18.95
N ALA A 353 7.83 9.62 17.67
CA ALA A 353 8.95 10.10 16.87
C ALA A 353 9.53 11.43 17.38
N ALA A 354 8.76 12.21 18.15
CA ALA A 354 9.25 13.42 18.81
C ALA A 354 10.24 13.10 19.95
N PHE A 355 10.07 11.98 20.65
CA PHE A 355 10.87 11.64 21.83
C PHE A 355 12.07 10.76 21.48
N ILE A 356 11.88 9.70 20.70
CA ILE A 356 12.96 8.73 20.40
C ILE A 356 13.45 8.78 18.96
N GLY A 357 12.80 9.60 18.13
CA GLY A 357 13.10 9.74 16.72
C GLY A 357 12.80 8.50 15.88
N ARG A 358 13.06 8.65 14.59
CA ARG A 358 13.14 7.58 13.60
C ARG A 358 14.24 7.95 12.61
N GLU A 359 14.85 6.95 11.99
CA GLU A 359 15.79 7.17 10.88
C GLU A 359 15.01 7.52 9.61
N ASP A 360 14.31 8.65 9.63
CA ASP A 360 13.51 9.15 8.52
C ASP A 360 13.79 10.64 8.28
N PHE A 361 13.22 11.18 7.22
CA PHE A 361 13.43 12.58 6.87
C PHE A 361 12.92 13.58 7.92
N ALA A 362 11.85 13.30 8.67
CA ALA A 362 11.23 14.27 9.57
C ALA A 362 11.82 14.23 11.00
N ASN A 363 12.24 13.05 11.46
CA ASN A 363 12.46 12.72 12.86
C ASN A 363 13.90 12.29 13.17
N ILE A 364 14.83 12.52 12.24
CA ILE A 364 16.25 12.18 12.42
C ILE A 364 16.90 12.94 13.57
N TYR A 365 16.54 14.20 13.81
CA TYR A 365 17.16 14.98 14.89
C TYR A 365 16.83 14.39 16.28
N PRO A 366 15.55 14.14 16.64
CA PRO A 366 15.22 13.38 17.85
C PRO A 366 15.84 11.98 17.92
N PHE A 367 16.17 11.35 16.78
CA PHE A 367 16.82 10.04 16.79
C PHE A 367 18.25 10.12 17.35
N TYR A 368 19.00 11.15 16.97
CA TYR A 368 20.34 11.41 17.53
C TYR A 368 20.30 12.16 18.86
N HIS A 369 19.21 12.87 19.17
CA HIS A 369 19.03 13.65 20.40
C HIS A 369 17.72 13.28 21.09
N PRO A 370 17.59 12.02 21.56
CA PRO A 370 16.33 11.56 22.14
C PRO A 370 16.04 12.25 23.47
N THR A 371 14.77 12.19 23.88
CA THR A 371 14.28 12.62 25.18
C THR A 371 13.76 11.38 25.93
N LEU A 372 14.28 11.17 27.14
CA LEU A 372 13.90 10.05 28.00
C LEU A 372 13.04 10.56 29.15
N LEU A 373 11.91 9.90 29.40
CA LEU A 373 11.08 10.12 30.57
C LEU A 373 11.78 9.50 31.78
N GLU A 374 12.05 10.33 32.79
CA GLU A 374 12.74 9.92 34.02
C GLU A 374 11.83 9.02 34.89
N VAL A 375 12.13 7.73 34.93
CA VAL A 375 11.42 6.71 35.72
C VAL A 375 12.43 5.78 36.41
N GLU A 376 12.01 5.12 37.48
CA GLU A 376 12.85 4.16 38.20
C GLU A 376 13.16 2.91 37.36
N ASP A 377 14.26 2.20 37.66
CA ASP A 377 14.72 1.01 36.91
C ASP A 377 13.65 -0.06 36.78
N GLU A 378 12.96 -0.37 37.88
CA GLU A 378 11.90 -1.38 37.93
C GLU A 378 10.72 -1.00 37.02
N VAL A 379 10.35 0.28 36.99
CA VAL A 379 9.25 0.78 36.17
C VAL A 379 9.62 0.70 34.69
N PHE A 380 10.83 1.14 34.33
CA PHE A 380 11.32 1.06 32.97
C PHE A 380 11.45 -0.37 32.48
N LEU A 381 12.04 -1.26 33.28
CA LEU A 381 12.20 -2.66 32.92
C LEU A 381 10.83 -3.33 32.75
N ALA A 382 9.87 -3.10 33.65
CA ALA A 382 8.50 -3.61 33.49
C ALA A 382 7.85 -3.11 32.19
N ALA A 383 8.06 -1.84 31.82
CA ALA A 383 7.59 -1.30 30.55
C ALA A 383 8.25 -2.00 29.35
N MET A 384 9.57 -2.18 29.36
CA MET A 384 10.27 -2.83 28.25
C MET A 384 9.92 -4.31 28.12
N THR A 385 9.81 -5.03 29.23
CA THR A 385 9.32 -6.41 29.26
C THR A 385 7.91 -6.49 28.68
N THR A 386 7.02 -5.53 29.01
CA THR A 386 5.69 -5.47 28.43
C THR A 386 5.74 -5.30 26.92
N LEU A 387 6.57 -4.38 26.39
CA LEU A 387 6.76 -4.23 24.94
C LEU A 387 7.27 -5.54 24.30
N PHE A 388 8.22 -6.19 24.96
CA PHE A 388 8.82 -7.44 24.51
C PHE A 388 7.82 -8.60 24.41
N TYR A 389 6.92 -8.75 25.39
CA TYR A 389 5.85 -9.78 25.38
C TYR A 389 4.59 -9.38 24.60
N THR A 390 4.53 -8.15 24.09
CA THR A 390 3.45 -7.67 23.20
C THR A 390 3.96 -7.44 21.78
N GLU A 391 5.01 -8.16 21.38
CA GLU A 391 5.58 -8.17 20.02
C GLU A 391 6.03 -6.79 19.52
N ARG A 392 6.50 -5.92 20.42
CA ARG A 392 7.09 -4.60 20.12
C ARG A 392 8.59 -4.60 20.43
N ILE A 393 9.28 -5.66 19.98
CA ILE A 393 10.68 -5.95 20.30
C ILE A 393 11.61 -4.83 19.84
N SER A 394 11.40 -4.29 18.65
CA SER A 394 12.23 -3.20 18.13
C SER A 394 12.09 -1.92 18.95
N LYS A 395 10.89 -1.64 19.44
CA LYS A 395 10.64 -0.48 20.31
C LYS A 395 11.31 -0.65 21.67
N ALA A 396 11.24 -1.85 22.26
CA ALA A 396 11.95 -2.17 23.49
C ALA A 396 13.46 -2.02 23.32
N TYR A 397 14.03 -2.61 22.26
CA TYR A 397 15.45 -2.51 21.93
C TYR A 397 15.90 -1.06 21.76
N ARG A 398 15.16 -0.26 20.99
CA ARG A 398 15.44 1.16 20.80
C ARG A 398 15.43 1.93 22.13
N MET A 399 14.47 1.65 23.01
CA MET A 399 14.41 2.30 24.32
C MET A 399 15.60 1.95 25.20
N PHE A 400 16.09 0.72 25.17
CA PHE A 400 17.31 0.37 25.88
C PHE A 400 18.53 1.14 25.33
N GLN A 401 18.67 1.28 24.01
CA GLN A 401 19.74 2.10 23.42
C GLN A 401 19.64 3.58 23.83
N VAL A 402 18.43 4.14 23.85
CA VAL A 402 18.18 5.51 24.29
C VAL A 402 18.58 5.68 25.76
N ARG A 403 18.22 4.71 26.60
CA ARG A 403 18.55 4.74 28.02
C ARG A 403 20.05 4.57 28.28
N GLU A 404 20.71 3.65 27.58
CA GLU A 404 22.17 3.47 27.64
C GLU A 404 22.92 4.75 27.27
N LYS A 405 22.39 5.54 26.31
CA LYS A 405 22.99 6.80 25.87
C LYS A 405 22.79 7.95 26.86
N LEU A 406 21.64 8.03 27.52
CA LEU A 406 21.23 9.19 28.33
C LEU A 406 21.36 8.97 29.84
N ASP A 407 21.39 7.72 30.28
CA ASP A 407 21.41 7.30 31.69
C ASP A 407 22.28 6.02 31.82
N HIS A 408 21.82 5.02 32.55
CA HIS A 408 22.49 3.75 32.73
C HIS A 408 21.53 2.60 32.40
N VAL A 409 22.10 1.44 32.09
CA VAL A 409 21.36 0.18 31.92
C VAL A 409 21.82 -0.81 32.99
N THR A 410 20.86 -1.49 33.60
CA THR A 410 21.17 -2.54 34.59
C THR A 410 21.70 -3.79 33.87
N PRO A 411 22.37 -4.73 34.58
CA PRO A 411 22.82 -5.99 33.97
C PRO A 411 21.68 -6.80 33.34
N GLU A 412 20.47 -6.73 33.92
CA GLU A 412 19.28 -7.39 33.39
C GLU A 412 18.79 -6.75 32.08
N MET A 413 18.75 -5.42 32.02
CA MET A 413 18.42 -4.69 30.78
C MET A 413 19.42 -5.02 29.67
N LYS A 414 20.73 -5.02 30.00
CA LYS A 414 21.78 -5.36 29.05
C LYS A 414 21.65 -6.78 28.52
N LYS A 415 21.35 -7.74 29.40
CA LYS A 415 21.08 -9.13 28.99
C LYS A 415 19.91 -9.22 28.02
N MET A 416 18.80 -8.52 28.30
CA MET A 416 17.65 -8.48 27.38
C MET A 416 18.02 -7.87 26.02
N MET A 417 18.83 -6.82 25.98
CA MET A 417 19.34 -6.26 24.71
C MET A 417 20.17 -7.29 23.92
N GLU A 418 21.07 -8.00 24.60
CA GLU A 418 21.89 -9.05 24.00
C GLU A 418 21.03 -10.20 23.45
N ASP A 419 19.94 -10.52 24.14
CA ASP A 419 19.00 -11.58 23.73
C ASP A 419 18.16 -11.19 22.52
N VAL A 420 17.78 -9.91 22.38
CA VAL A 420 17.17 -9.40 21.14
C VAL A 420 18.13 -9.53 19.96
N LEU A 421 19.41 -9.17 20.15
CA LEU A 421 20.41 -9.33 19.09
C LEU A 421 20.65 -10.79 18.74
N LEU A 422 20.63 -11.66 19.75
CA LEU A 422 20.75 -13.10 19.57
C LEU A 422 19.55 -13.67 18.81
N PHE A 423 18.33 -13.19 19.08
CA PHE A 423 17.12 -13.53 18.32
C PHE A 423 17.26 -13.14 16.85
N ARG A 424 17.64 -11.89 16.55
CA ARG A 424 17.87 -11.42 15.18
C ARG A 424 18.93 -12.26 14.46
N LYS A 425 19.99 -12.64 15.17
CA LYS A 425 21.02 -13.57 14.66
C LYS A 425 20.43 -14.95 14.32
N ALA A 426 19.54 -15.49 15.14
CA ALA A 426 18.87 -16.76 14.85
C ALA A 426 18.02 -16.69 13.57
N VAL A 427 17.29 -15.59 13.38
CA VAL A 427 16.50 -15.35 12.16
C VAL A 427 17.42 -15.23 10.93
N CYS A 428 18.55 -14.52 11.04
CA CYS A 428 19.56 -14.46 9.98
C CYS A 428 20.15 -15.84 9.66
N HIS A 429 20.47 -16.67 10.65
CA HIS A 429 20.92 -18.05 10.42
C HIS A 429 19.87 -18.87 9.67
N TYR A 430 18.59 -18.75 10.05
CA TYR A 430 17.49 -19.41 9.36
C TYR A 430 17.36 -18.96 7.90
N GLU A 431 17.43 -17.65 7.64
CA GLU A 431 17.40 -17.07 6.29
C GLU A 431 18.55 -17.61 5.41
N MET A 432 19.74 -17.79 6.00
CA MET A 432 20.93 -18.31 5.32
C MET A 432 20.96 -19.84 5.18
N GLY A 433 19.93 -20.55 5.66
CA GLY A 433 19.83 -22.01 5.60
C GLY A 433 20.61 -22.74 6.71
N GLU A 434 21.16 -22.02 7.68
CA GLU A 434 21.93 -22.55 8.82
C GLU A 434 20.99 -23.01 9.94
N LYS A 435 20.09 -23.94 9.62
CA LYS A 435 18.94 -24.32 10.47
C LYS A 435 19.33 -24.81 11.86
N GLN A 436 20.42 -25.54 12.00
CA GLN A 436 20.86 -26.05 13.31
C GLN A 436 21.25 -24.91 14.27
N ALA A 437 22.02 -23.93 13.79
CA ALA A 437 22.40 -22.77 14.59
C ALA A 437 21.17 -21.94 15.01
N ALA A 438 20.22 -21.77 14.09
CA ALA A 438 18.95 -21.10 14.39
C ALA A 438 18.14 -21.85 15.47
N GLN A 439 18.08 -23.18 15.40
CA GLN A 439 17.38 -24.02 16.36
C GLN A 439 18.01 -23.99 17.76
N GLU A 440 19.34 -24.08 17.86
CA GLU A 440 20.06 -24.03 19.14
C GLU A 440 19.81 -22.69 19.84
N ILE A 441 19.92 -21.59 19.11
CA ILE A 441 19.66 -20.25 19.66
C ILE A 441 18.18 -20.09 20.04
N SER A 442 17.26 -20.52 19.19
CA SER A 442 15.81 -20.44 19.46
C SER A 442 15.42 -21.24 20.70
N ALA A 443 16.00 -22.43 20.90
CA ALA A 443 15.72 -23.26 22.07
C ALA A 443 16.19 -22.60 23.38
N ASP A 444 17.39 -22.00 23.37
CA ASP A 444 17.91 -21.24 24.51
C ASP A 444 17.04 -20.03 24.85
N LEU A 445 16.64 -19.24 23.83
CA LEU A 445 15.80 -18.07 24.03
C LEU A 445 14.40 -18.43 24.56
N ASN A 446 13.76 -19.47 24.02
CA ASN A 446 12.46 -19.92 24.50
C ASN A 446 12.52 -20.49 25.93
N ALA A 447 13.65 -21.09 26.33
CA ALA A 447 13.84 -21.52 27.73
C ALA A 447 13.98 -20.34 28.70
N ARG A 448 14.57 -19.22 28.24
CA ARG A 448 14.76 -18.00 29.05
C ARG A 448 13.53 -17.10 29.09
N TYR A 449 12.74 -17.09 28.02
CA TYR A 449 11.54 -16.28 27.86
C TYR A 449 10.36 -17.17 27.46
N PRO A 450 9.89 -18.05 28.37
CA PRO A 450 8.74 -18.90 28.10
C PRO A 450 7.54 -18.02 27.76
N GLU A 451 6.69 -18.52 26.84
CA GLU A 451 5.47 -17.81 26.41
C GLU A 451 5.72 -16.49 25.68
N ASN A 452 6.96 -16.15 25.28
CA ASN A 452 7.17 -14.99 24.44
C ASN A 452 6.61 -15.25 23.02
N PRO A 453 5.63 -14.45 22.54
CA PRO A 453 4.94 -14.73 21.28
C PRO A 453 5.87 -14.70 20.07
N SER A 454 6.80 -13.75 19.97
CA SER A 454 7.71 -13.65 18.82
C SER A 454 8.68 -14.84 18.75
N PHE A 455 9.18 -15.29 19.90
CA PHE A 455 10.10 -16.44 19.96
C PHE A 455 9.39 -17.75 19.66
N LEU A 456 8.16 -17.89 20.15
CA LEU A 456 7.31 -19.04 19.84
C LEU A 456 6.88 -19.06 18.37
N LYS A 457 6.59 -17.91 17.75
CA LYS A 457 6.31 -17.82 16.30
C LYS A 457 7.49 -18.25 15.45
N PHE A 458 8.71 -17.87 15.84
CA PHE A 458 9.93 -18.34 15.18
C PHE A 458 10.17 -19.84 15.38
N GLN A 459 9.99 -20.34 16.61
CA GLN A 459 10.08 -21.77 16.90
C GLN A 459 9.04 -22.59 16.14
N CYS A 460 7.81 -22.08 16.02
CA CYS A 460 6.74 -22.66 15.23
C CYS A 460 7.20 -22.93 13.80
N ARG A 461 7.80 -21.92 13.16
CA ARG A 461 8.33 -22.04 11.79
C ARG A 461 9.42 -23.10 11.69
N LEU A 462 10.38 -23.13 12.63
CA LEU A 462 11.44 -24.14 12.66
C LEU A 462 10.91 -25.57 12.81
N VAL A 463 9.92 -25.76 13.70
CA VAL A 463 9.33 -27.08 13.96
C VAL A 463 8.44 -27.54 12.79
N MET A 464 7.72 -26.62 12.16
CA MET A 464 6.90 -26.92 10.98
C MET A 464 7.75 -27.25 9.75
N ASP A 465 8.86 -26.57 9.54
CA ASP A 465 9.83 -26.93 8.50
C ASP A 465 10.41 -28.32 8.73
N GLU A 466 10.79 -28.65 9.97
CA GLU A 466 11.26 -29.98 10.34
C GLU A 466 10.19 -31.06 10.08
N ALA A 467 8.93 -30.78 10.41
CA ALA A 467 7.82 -31.69 10.18
C ALA A 467 7.59 -31.96 8.68
N ARG A 468 7.66 -30.92 7.84
CA ARG A 468 7.54 -31.02 6.38
C ARG A 468 8.69 -31.80 5.76
N GLU A 469 9.93 -31.56 6.20
CA GLU A 469 11.13 -32.24 5.67
C GLU A 469 11.20 -33.72 6.06
N LYS A 470 10.88 -34.03 7.33
CA LYS A 470 11.03 -35.39 7.88
C LYS A 470 9.75 -36.23 7.77
N GLY A 471 8.63 -35.63 7.38
CA GLY A 471 7.31 -36.27 7.35
C GLY A 471 6.83 -36.73 8.73
N ARG A 472 7.27 -36.07 9.81
CA ARG A 472 6.93 -36.41 11.21
C ARG A 472 6.30 -35.22 11.91
N ALA A 473 4.98 -35.27 12.12
CA ALA A 473 4.21 -34.17 12.69
C ALA A 473 4.15 -34.13 14.23
N ALA A 474 4.47 -35.22 14.94
CA ALA A 474 4.19 -35.33 16.39
C ALA A 474 4.79 -34.19 17.25
N LYS A 475 6.01 -33.74 16.94
CA LYS A 475 6.64 -32.60 17.63
C LYS A 475 5.93 -31.28 17.33
N ALA A 476 5.53 -31.07 16.07
CA ALA A 476 4.78 -29.90 15.63
C ALA A 476 3.38 -29.87 16.23
N GLU A 477 2.70 -31.02 16.27
CA GLU A 477 1.37 -31.18 16.85
C GLU A 477 1.38 -30.82 18.34
N SER A 478 2.31 -31.38 19.10
CA SER A 478 2.46 -31.05 20.53
C SER A 478 2.72 -29.57 20.74
N PHE A 479 3.64 -29.00 19.96
CA PHE A 479 4.00 -27.59 20.06
C PHE A 479 2.82 -26.66 19.72
N LEU A 480 2.13 -26.89 18.61
CA LEU A 480 1.01 -26.06 18.16
C LEU A 480 -0.19 -26.18 19.10
N LYS A 481 -0.43 -27.36 19.68
CA LYS A 481 -1.47 -27.53 20.71
C LYS A 481 -1.23 -26.63 21.92
N GLU A 482 0.01 -26.55 22.40
CA GLU A 482 0.40 -25.67 23.50
C GLU A 482 0.33 -24.19 23.08
N ALA A 483 0.89 -23.84 21.92
CA ALA A 483 0.88 -22.47 21.42
C ALA A 483 -0.54 -21.93 21.18
N CYS A 484 -1.44 -22.71 20.59
CA CYS A 484 -2.84 -22.31 20.40
C CYS A 484 -3.63 -22.27 21.71
N ALA A 485 -3.21 -22.98 22.77
CA ALA A 485 -3.82 -22.84 24.09
C ALA A 485 -3.42 -21.52 24.76
N LEU A 486 -2.16 -21.08 24.56
CA LEU A 486 -1.67 -19.79 25.04
C LEU A 486 -2.22 -18.62 24.22
N PHE A 487 -2.33 -18.77 22.90
CA PHE A 487 -2.71 -17.72 21.95
C PHE A 487 -3.87 -18.19 21.03
N PRO A 488 -5.08 -18.40 21.58
CA PRO A 488 -6.21 -18.95 20.83
C PRO A 488 -6.72 -18.05 19.70
N GLU A 489 -6.43 -16.75 19.78
CA GLU A 489 -6.86 -15.74 18.81
C GLU A 489 -5.73 -15.28 17.87
N ASP A 490 -4.54 -15.89 17.93
CA ASP A 490 -3.43 -15.49 17.06
C ASP A 490 -3.45 -16.28 15.75
N GLY A 491 -3.78 -15.58 14.66
CA GLY A 491 -3.90 -16.17 13.33
C GLY A 491 -2.61 -16.84 12.82
N TYR A 492 -1.42 -16.47 13.32
CA TYR A 492 -0.17 -17.11 12.94
C TYR A 492 -0.16 -18.60 13.36
N PHE A 493 -0.47 -18.88 14.64
CA PHE A 493 -0.50 -20.27 15.13
C PHE A 493 -1.66 -21.05 14.53
N ILE A 494 -2.84 -20.43 14.37
CA ILE A 494 -4.01 -21.06 13.73
C ILE A 494 -3.67 -21.51 12.31
N LYS A 495 -2.93 -20.70 11.54
CA LYS A 495 -2.50 -21.08 10.18
C LYS A 495 -1.64 -22.35 10.18
N TYR A 496 -0.64 -22.44 11.06
CA TYR A 496 0.23 -23.62 11.10
C TYR A 496 -0.46 -24.85 11.69
N GLN A 497 -1.46 -24.66 12.56
CA GLN A 497 -2.36 -25.75 12.97
C GLN A 497 -3.22 -26.25 11.80
N ALA A 498 -3.70 -25.34 10.93
CA ALA A 498 -4.40 -25.69 9.70
C ALA A 498 -3.49 -26.47 8.73
N ASP A 499 -2.21 -26.09 8.60
CA ASP A 499 -1.21 -26.83 7.83
C ASP A 499 -1.09 -28.28 8.31
N LEU A 500 -1.05 -28.54 9.63
CA LEU A 500 -0.98 -29.90 10.17
C LEU A 500 -2.24 -30.72 9.86
N LEU A 501 -3.43 -30.16 10.11
CA LEU A 501 -4.69 -30.84 9.80
C LEU A 501 -4.79 -31.17 8.31
N TRP A 502 -4.29 -30.27 7.46
CA TRP A 502 -4.21 -30.53 6.03
C TRP A 502 -3.29 -31.71 5.71
N MET A 503 -2.11 -31.78 6.34
CA MET A 503 -1.17 -32.89 6.19
C MET A 503 -1.75 -34.24 6.66
N GLU A 504 -2.62 -34.22 7.67
CA GLU A 504 -3.31 -35.40 8.22
C GLU A 504 -4.53 -35.85 7.39
N GLY A 505 -4.97 -35.03 6.43
CA GLY A 505 -6.09 -35.34 5.54
C GLY A 505 -7.43 -34.71 5.94
N GLU A 506 -7.48 -33.94 7.03
CA GLU A 506 -8.67 -33.24 7.55
C GLU A 506 -8.94 -31.92 6.78
N LYS A 507 -8.99 -32.00 5.45
CA LYS A 507 -9.03 -30.83 4.55
C LYS A 507 -10.18 -29.86 4.81
N PRO A 508 -11.45 -30.29 5.01
CA PRO A 508 -12.55 -29.34 5.21
C PRO A 508 -12.37 -28.48 6.47
N LYS A 509 -11.86 -29.09 7.55
CA LYS A 509 -11.58 -28.38 8.79
C LYS A 509 -10.42 -27.40 8.63
N ALA A 510 -9.37 -27.81 7.93
CA ALA A 510 -8.23 -26.95 7.65
C ALA A 510 -8.62 -25.70 6.84
N LEU A 511 -9.50 -25.82 5.83
CA LEU A 511 -9.96 -24.66 5.05
C LEU A 511 -10.64 -23.59 5.92
N GLY A 512 -11.53 -23.99 6.82
CA GLY A 512 -12.16 -23.07 7.79
C GLY A 512 -11.12 -22.37 8.66
N MET A 513 -10.13 -23.11 9.15
CA MET A 513 -9.06 -22.56 9.98
C MET A 513 -8.12 -21.61 9.22
N TYR A 514 -7.86 -21.83 7.94
CA TYR A 514 -7.10 -20.87 7.13
C TYR A 514 -7.86 -19.54 6.98
N ALA A 515 -9.19 -19.58 6.82
CA ALA A 515 -10.02 -18.38 6.77
C ALA A 515 -9.97 -17.63 8.12
N ASP A 516 -10.16 -18.35 9.23
CA ASP A 516 -10.07 -17.77 10.57
C ASP A 516 -8.67 -17.19 10.84
N ALA A 517 -7.60 -17.90 10.44
CA ALA A 517 -6.24 -17.44 10.57
C ALA A 517 -6.01 -16.11 9.85
N ARG A 518 -6.52 -15.98 8.61
CA ARG A 518 -6.39 -14.76 7.81
C ARG A 518 -7.06 -13.57 8.49
N GLU A 519 -8.24 -13.75 9.07
CA GLU A 519 -9.00 -12.70 9.76
C GLU A 519 -8.38 -12.31 11.11
N LYS A 520 -7.73 -13.26 11.78
CA LYS A 520 -7.12 -13.09 13.11
C LYS A 520 -5.65 -12.68 13.07
N THR A 521 -5.10 -12.38 11.89
CA THR A 521 -3.75 -11.82 11.77
C THR A 521 -3.68 -10.77 10.67
N ASN A 522 -2.85 -9.76 10.87
CA ASN A 522 -2.42 -8.84 9.82
C ASN A 522 -0.98 -9.12 9.38
N ASN A 523 -0.41 -10.28 9.72
CA ASN A 523 0.91 -10.68 9.24
C ASN A 523 0.84 -11.00 7.74
N GLY A 524 1.44 -10.14 6.91
CA GLY A 524 1.35 -10.28 5.45
C GLY A 524 2.11 -11.49 4.90
N ILE A 525 3.11 -12.03 5.63
CA ILE A 525 3.79 -13.27 5.24
C ILE A 525 2.84 -14.46 5.40
N VAL A 526 2.05 -14.48 6.47
CA VAL A 526 1.02 -15.53 6.68
C VAL A 526 -0.06 -15.42 5.60
N HIS A 527 -0.50 -14.20 5.26
CA HIS A 527 -1.45 -13.98 4.16
C HIS A 527 -0.89 -14.48 2.82
N LEU A 528 0.36 -14.15 2.49
CA LEU A 528 1.02 -14.64 1.27
C LEU A 528 1.12 -16.17 1.24
N GLU A 529 1.47 -16.81 2.36
CA GLU A 529 1.52 -18.27 2.45
C GLU A 529 0.15 -18.91 2.18
N ILE A 530 -0.92 -18.33 2.73
CA ILE A 530 -2.31 -18.76 2.47
C ILE A 530 -2.66 -18.54 1.00
N ASP A 531 -2.35 -17.36 0.45
CA ASP A 531 -2.64 -17.03 -0.96
C ASP A 531 -1.99 -18.02 -1.91
N LYS A 532 -0.69 -18.31 -1.73
CA LYS A 532 0.03 -19.29 -2.54
C LYS A 532 -0.57 -20.68 -2.40
N PHE A 533 -0.93 -21.06 -1.18
CA PHE A 533 -1.54 -22.36 -0.94
C PHE A 533 -2.92 -22.49 -1.59
N MET A 534 -3.75 -21.44 -1.57
CA MET A 534 -5.10 -21.48 -2.11
C MET A 534 -5.14 -21.29 -3.63
N LYS A 535 -4.19 -20.54 -4.20
CA LYS A 535 -4.14 -20.25 -5.65
C LYS A 535 -4.17 -21.50 -6.51
N ASP A 536 -3.38 -22.52 -6.16
CA ASP A 536 -3.31 -23.79 -6.91
C ASP A 536 -4.59 -24.64 -6.80
N ARG A 537 -5.49 -24.29 -5.88
CA ARG A 537 -6.73 -25.05 -5.57
C ARG A 537 -7.99 -24.29 -5.95
N LYS A 538 -7.85 -23.02 -6.36
CA LYS A 538 -8.96 -22.13 -6.67
C LYS A 538 -9.83 -22.71 -7.79
N GLU A 539 -9.23 -23.19 -8.88
CA GLU A 539 -9.97 -23.70 -10.04
C GLU A 539 -10.92 -24.85 -9.67
N GLU A 540 -10.47 -25.80 -8.84
CA GLU A 540 -11.30 -26.90 -8.33
C GLU A 540 -12.48 -26.38 -7.50
N ALA A 541 -12.25 -25.36 -6.66
CA ALA A 541 -13.29 -24.79 -5.83
C ALA A 541 -14.36 -24.03 -6.63
N LEU A 542 -13.95 -23.29 -7.67
CA LEU A 542 -14.88 -22.60 -8.56
C LEU A 542 -15.71 -23.60 -9.37
N ALA A 543 -15.10 -24.69 -9.83
CA ALA A 543 -15.81 -25.78 -10.50
C ALA A 543 -16.84 -26.45 -9.58
N PHE A 544 -16.48 -26.71 -8.32
CA PHE A 544 -17.38 -27.30 -7.33
C PHE A 544 -18.58 -26.38 -7.01
N CYS A 545 -18.37 -25.05 -6.98
CA CYS A 545 -19.48 -24.10 -6.86
C CYS A 545 -20.51 -24.28 -7.99
N MET A 546 -20.06 -24.43 -9.24
CA MET A 546 -20.97 -24.65 -10.38
C MET A 546 -21.74 -25.96 -10.25
N GLU A 547 -21.08 -27.05 -9.86
CA GLU A 547 -21.71 -28.35 -9.64
C GLU A 547 -22.85 -28.26 -8.61
N LEU A 548 -22.60 -27.55 -7.50
CA LEU A 548 -23.61 -27.31 -6.46
C LEU A 548 -24.79 -26.48 -6.98
N LEU A 549 -24.53 -25.43 -7.77
CA LEU A 549 -25.57 -24.60 -8.37
C LEU A 549 -26.43 -25.39 -9.38
N GLU A 550 -25.80 -26.23 -10.21
CA GLU A 550 -26.47 -27.11 -11.17
C GLU A 550 -27.31 -28.20 -10.49
N SER A 551 -26.78 -28.76 -9.40
CA SER A 551 -27.47 -29.74 -8.54
C SER A 551 -28.56 -29.14 -7.65
N LYS A 552 -28.78 -27.81 -7.74
CA LYS A 552 -29.75 -27.04 -6.94
C LYS A 552 -29.46 -27.00 -5.44
N GLU A 553 -28.24 -27.29 -5.02
CA GLU A 553 -27.75 -27.19 -3.63
C GLU A 553 -27.27 -25.77 -3.31
N ARG A 554 -28.13 -24.78 -3.56
CA ARG A 554 -27.78 -23.34 -3.54
C ARG A 554 -27.22 -22.85 -2.21
N PRO A 555 -27.76 -23.23 -1.03
CA PRO A 555 -27.20 -22.77 0.25
C PRO A 555 -25.75 -23.23 0.44
N LYS A 556 -25.44 -24.49 0.08
CA LYS A 556 -24.07 -25.01 0.14
C LYS A 556 -23.13 -24.29 -0.82
N ALA A 557 -23.61 -23.92 -2.01
CA ALA A 557 -22.82 -23.14 -2.95
C ALA A 557 -22.47 -21.74 -2.40
N LEU A 558 -23.40 -21.11 -1.67
CA LEU A 558 -23.15 -19.83 -1.01
C LEU A 558 -22.16 -19.99 0.15
N GLU A 559 -22.39 -20.92 1.08
CA GLU A 559 -21.48 -21.19 2.20
C GLU A 559 -20.05 -21.48 1.71
N TRP A 560 -19.93 -22.27 0.64
CA TRP A 560 -18.65 -22.59 0.02
C TRP A 560 -17.97 -21.33 -0.55
N MET A 561 -18.68 -20.50 -1.30
CA MET A 561 -18.10 -19.29 -1.86
C MET A 561 -17.85 -18.19 -0.83
N GLU A 562 -18.61 -18.14 0.27
CA GLU A 562 -18.33 -17.25 1.40
C GLU A 562 -17.02 -17.65 2.08
N LEU A 563 -16.78 -18.95 2.29
CA LEU A 563 -15.50 -19.44 2.77
C LEU A 563 -14.35 -19.05 1.84
N TRP A 564 -14.50 -19.27 0.53
CA TRP A 564 -13.47 -18.87 -0.44
C TRP A 564 -13.28 -17.36 -0.53
N GLY A 565 -14.35 -16.57 -0.36
CA GLY A 565 -14.28 -15.11 -0.26
C GLY A 565 -13.49 -14.65 0.97
N ARG A 566 -13.55 -15.39 2.09
CA ARG A 566 -12.71 -15.15 3.27
C ARG A 566 -11.25 -15.60 3.04
N LEU A 567 -11.05 -16.68 2.30
CA LEU A 567 -9.72 -17.22 1.98
C LEU A 567 -8.95 -16.38 0.97
N LEU A 568 -9.61 -15.87 -0.07
CA LEU A 568 -9.03 -15.10 -1.17
C LEU A 568 -9.88 -13.84 -1.46
N PRO A 569 -9.92 -12.87 -0.53
CA PRO A 569 -10.83 -11.71 -0.63
C PRO A 569 -10.52 -10.80 -1.82
N GLU A 570 -9.26 -10.70 -2.21
CA GLU A 570 -8.80 -9.84 -3.31
C GLU A 570 -8.91 -10.54 -4.69
N ASP A 571 -9.10 -11.86 -4.73
CA ASP A 571 -9.18 -12.60 -5.99
C ASP A 571 -10.49 -12.26 -6.73
N GLU A 572 -10.35 -11.86 -7.99
CA GLU A 572 -11.48 -11.39 -8.78
C GLU A 572 -12.46 -12.52 -9.12
N GLU A 573 -11.97 -13.70 -9.50
CA GLU A 573 -12.83 -14.82 -9.90
C GLU A 573 -13.61 -15.34 -8.69
N VAL A 574 -12.98 -15.43 -7.52
CA VAL A 574 -13.68 -15.80 -6.29
C VAL A 574 -14.84 -14.83 -5.99
N ARG A 575 -14.61 -13.53 -6.15
CA ARG A 575 -15.67 -12.51 -5.99
C ARG A 575 -16.77 -12.65 -7.03
N GLU A 576 -16.43 -12.91 -8.29
CA GLU A 576 -17.39 -13.14 -9.37
C GLU A 576 -18.32 -14.32 -9.04
N TYR A 577 -17.75 -15.46 -8.63
CA TYR A 577 -18.51 -16.65 -8.27
C TYR A 577 -19.32 -16.47 -6.97
N LEU A 578 -18.81 -15.71 -6.00
CA LEU A 578 -19.57 -15.35 -4.79
C LEU A 578 -20.79 -14.51 -5.14
N SER A 579 -20.66 -13.50 -6.01
CA SER A 579 -21.79 -12.71 -6.51
C SER A 579 -22.81 -13.61 -7.21
N LEU A 580 -22.36 -14.57 -8.04
CA LEU A 580 -23.25 -15.57 -8.66
C LEU A 580 -24.00 -16.39 -7.60
N ALA A 581 -23.30 -16.96 -6.62
CA ALA A 581 -23.92 -17.75 -5.54
C ALA A 581 -24.93 -16.92 -4.73
N ARG A 582 -24.61 -15.65 -4.41
CA ARG A 582 -25.54 -14.70 -3.77
C ARG A 582 -26.77 -14.45 -4.63
N VAL A 583 -26.63 -14.29 -5.95
CA VAL A 583 -27.77 -14.15 -6.88
C VAL A 583 -28.68 -15.39 -6.85
N TYR A 584 -28.15 -16.61 -6.71
CA TYR A 584 -28.99 -17.81 -6.62
C TYR A 584 -29.74 -17.94 -5.29
N ASN A 585 -29.21 -17.35 -4.21
CA ASN A 585 -29.73 -17.47 -2.85
C ASN A 585 -30.52 -16.25 -2.35
N ALA A 586 -30.40 -15.08 -3.00
CA ALA A 586 -31.07 -13.85 -2.55
C ALA A 586 -32.59 -14.05 -2.33
N GLU A 587 -33.11 -13.70 -1.16
CA GLU A 587 -34.53 -13.94 -0.81
C GLU A 587 -35.47 -12.80 -1.22
N SER A 588 -34.92 -11.62 -1.53
CA SER A 588 -35.67 -10.40 -1.78
C SER A 588 -35.30 -9.72 -3.09
N ILE A 589 -36.22 -8.92 -3.63
CA ILE A 589 -35.97 -8.04 -4.79
C ILE A 589 -34.86 -7.04 -4.46
N SER A 590 -34.89 -6.45 -3.26
CA SER A 590 -33.87 -5.48 -2.84
C SER A 590 -32.47 -6.09 -2.79
N GLY A 591 -32.34 -7.32 -2.29
CA GLY A 591 -31.03 -8.01 -2.26
C GLY A 591 -30.50 -8.32 -3.67
N LEU A 592 -31.38 -8.64 -4.63
CA LEU A 592 -30.96 -8.78 -6.03
C LEU A 592 -30.55 -7.44 -6.65
N GLU A 593 -31.27 -6.35 -6.36
CA GLU A 593 -30.90 -5.00 -6.83
C GLU A 593 -29.55 -4.56 -6.25
N GLU A 594 -29.29 -4.83 -4.97
CA GLU A 594 -28.02 -4.54 -4.30
C GLU A 594 -26.84 -5.25 -4.96
N ILE A 595 -26.93 -6.58 -5.18
CA ILE A 595 -25.86 -7.35 -5.85
C ILE A 595 -25.62 -6.83 -7.27
N ILE A 596 -26.67 -6.42 -7.99
CA ILE A 596 -26.51 -5.87 -9.34
C ILE A 596 -25.76 -4.53 -9.31
N GLU A 597 -26.08 -3.65 -8.36
CA GLU A 597 -25.37 -2.38 -8.24
C GLU A 597 -23.92 -2.59 -7.78
N GLU A 598 -23.65 -3.54 -6.87
CA GLU A 598 -22.27 -3.92 -6.53
C GLU A 598 -21.48 -4.40 -7.77
N ILE A 599 -22.06 -5.26 -8.60
CA ILE A 599 -21.42 -5.71 -9.85
C ILE A 599 -21.18 -4.53 -10.80
N ARG A 600 -22.14 -3.60 -10.91
CA ARG A 600 -21.98 -2.41 -11.76
C ARG A 600 -20.87 -1.50 -11.26
N GLU A 601 -20.81 -1.25 -9.96
CA GLU A 601 -19.74 -0.45 -9.37
C GLU A 601 -18.38 -1.07 -9.68
N VAL A 602 -18.25 -2.39 -9.56
CA VAL A 602 -17.02 -3.10 -9.96
C VAL A 602 -16.71 -2.92 -11.44
N LEU A 603 -17.70 -3.04 -12.33
CA LEU A 603 -17.48 -2.87 -13.78
C LEU A 603 -17.12 -1.43 -14.16
N ASP A 604 -17.71 -0.44 -13.49
CA ASP A 604 -17.50 0.99 -13.74
C ASP A 604 -16.18 1.50 -13.13
N HIS A 605 -15.74 0.94 -12.00
CA HIS A 605 -14.55 1.37 -11.26
C HIS A 605 -13.34 0.45 -11.46
N SER A 606 -13.48 -0.70 -12.14
CA SER A 606 -12.32 -1.53 -12.44
C SER A 606 -11.40 -0.83 -13.44
N GLU A 607 -10.11 -0.73 -13.10
CA GLU A 607 -9.06 -0.23 -14.01
C GLU A 607 -8.94 -1.09 -15.29
N GLU A 608 -9.51 -2.31 -15.26
CA GLU A 608 -9.64 -3.21 -16.41
C GLU A 608 -11.02 -3.15 -17.10
N GLY A 609 -11.86 -2.16 -16.79
CA GLY A 609 -13.23 -2.01 -17.29
C GLY A 609 -13.41 -2.24 -18.80
N PRO A 610 -12.49 -1.79 -19.69
CA PRO A 610 -12.54 -2.13 -21.11
C PRO A 610 -12.27 -3.62 -21.39
N LYS A 611 -11.29 -4.24 -20.71
CA LYS A 611 -10.93 -5.65 -20.90
C LYS A 611 -11.98 -6.61 -20.36
N LYS A 612 -12.68 -6.27 -19.26
CA LYS A 612 -13.84 -7.06 -18.78
C LYS A 612 -15.00 -7.00 -19.77
N LYS A 613 -15.18 -5.88 -20.48
CA LYS A 613 -16.15 -5.77 -21.58
C LYS A 613 -15.82 -6.66 -22.79
N GLU A 614 -14.56 -7.04 -22.96
CA GLU A 614 -14.06 -7.88 -24.06
C GLU A 614 -13.99 -9.40 -23.75
N ARG A 615 -14.23 -9.84 -22.50
CA ARG A 615 -14.20 -11.28 -22.17
C ARG A 615 -15.26 -12.06 -22.97
N PRO A 616 -14.96 -13.28 -23.46
CA PRO A 616 -15.96 -14.11 -24.12
C PRO A 616 -17.18 -14.32 -23.21
N LYS A 617 -18.39 -14.15 -23.77
CA LYS A 617 -19.66 -14.21 -23.02
C LYS A 617 -19.83 -15.50 -22.21
N GLU A 618 -19.25 -16.60 -22.70
CA GLU A 618 -19.35 -17.94 -22.11
C GLU A 618 -18.53 -18.09 -20.82
N THR A 619 -17.45 -17.31 -20.68
CA THR A 619 -16.52 -17.36 -19.54
C THR A 619 -16.75 -16.24 -18.53
N ASP A 620 -17.58 -15.24 -18.85
CA ASP A 620 -17.84 -14.09 -17.98
C ASP A 620 -18.91 -14.42 -16.92
N ILE A 621 -18.47 -14.54 -15.66
CA ILE A 621 -19.30 -14.96 -14.54
C ILE A 621 -20.17 -13.81 -14.03
N TYR A 622 -19.71 -12.56 -14.09
CA TYR A 622 -20.56 -11.41 -13.78
C TYR A 622 -21.71 -11.29 -14.77
N ARG A 623 -21.49 -11.52 -16.07
CA ARG A 623 -22.60 -11.59 -17.04
C ARG A 623 -23.61 -12.66 -16.69
N LYS A 624 -23.14 -13.86 -16.29
CA LYS A 624 -24.04 -14.94 -15.83
C LYS A 624 -24.82 -14.52 -14.59
N ALA A 625 -24.16 -13.92 -13.60
CA ALA A 625 -24.78 -13.45 -12.36
C ALA A 625 -25.86 -12.39 -12.64
N MET A 626 -25.54 -11.35 -13.42
CA MET A 626 -26.49 -10.30 -13.79
C MET A 626 -27.69 -10.84 -14.57
N THR A 627 -27.43 -11.68 -15.58
CA THR A 627 -28.49 -12.30 -16.39
C THR A 627 -29.43 -13.13 -15.51
N GLN A 628 -28.85 -13.92 -14.59
CA GLN A 628 -29.64 -14.71 -13.65
C GLN A 628 -30.42 -13.83 -12.67
N ALA A 629 -29.84 -12.73 -12.19
CA ALA A 629 -30.53 -11.77 -11.32
C ALA A 629 -31.74 -11.16 -12.03
N TRP A 630 -31.60 -10.74 -13.30
CA TRP A 630 -32.71 -10.23 -14.11
C TRP A 630 -33.80 -11.28 -14.32
N LYS A 631 -33.44 -12.55 -14.56
CA LYS A 631 -34.41 -13.66 -14.65
C LYS A 631 -35.22 -13.78 -13.36
N ARG A 632 -34.57 -13.72 -12.20
CA ARG A 632 -35.24 -13.76 -10.88
C ARG A 632 -36.11 -12.54 -10.60
N LEU A 633 -35.77 -11.39 -11.16
CA LEU A 633 -36.59 -10.17 -11.12
C LEU A 633 -37.77 -10.19 -12.12
N GLY A 634 -37.91 -11.26 -12.90
CA GLY A 634 -39.05 -11.53 -13.77
C GLY A 634 -38.83 -11.25 -15.25
N TYR A 635 -37.59 -10.95 -15.67
CA TYR A 635 -37.27 -10.84 -17.10
C TYR A 635 -37.26 -12.23 -17.76
N PRO A 636 -37.87 -12.40 -18.95
CA PRO A 636 -37.68 -13.61 -19.76
C PRO A 636 -36.19 -13.82 -20.06
N GLU A 637 -35.77 -15.08 -20.16
CA GLU A 637 -34.35 -15.46 -20.32
C GLU A 637 -33.62 -14.70 -21.43
N GLU A 638 -34.24 -14.55 -22.61
CA GLU A 638 -33.61 -13.86 -23.74
C GLU A 638 -33.48 -12.36 -23.47
N LEU A 639 -34.50 -11.75 -22.85
CA LEU A 639 -34.50 -10.31 -22.52
C LEU A 639 -33.61 -9.99 -21.32
N ALA A 640 -33.46 -10.93 -20.38
CA ALA A 640 -32.48 -10.82 -19.31
C ALA A 640 -31.05 -10.80 -19.88
N GLY A 641 -30.76 -11.65 -20.86
CA GLY A 641 -29.49 -11.64 -21.59
C GLY A 641 -29.24 -10.30 -22.26
N TYR A 642 -30.18 -9.81 -23.08
CA TYR A 642 -30.05 -8.49 -23.71
C TYR A 642 -29.90 -7.35 -22.70
N ARG A 643 -30.58 -7.41 -21.56
CA ARG A 643 -30.44 -6.41 -20.50
C ARG A 643 -29.02 -6.36 -19.94
N THR A 644 -28.38 -7.51 -19.75
CA THR A 644 -26.97 -7.58 -19.38
C THR A 644 -26.10 -6.98 -20.48
N GLU A 645 -26.31 -7.36 -21.74
CA GLU A 645 -25.51 -6.87 -22.87
C GLU A 645 -25.52 -5.34 -23.03
N ILE A 646 -26.66 -4.68 -22.77
CA ILE A 646 -26.78 -3.21 -22.80
C ILE A 646 -25.79 -2.55 -21.82
N ILE A 647 -25.50 -3.18 -20.69
CA ILE A 647 -24.57 -2.64 -19.68
C ILE A 647 -23.14 -2.68 -20.21
N TYR A 648 -22.78 -3.74 -20.92
CA TYR A 648 -21.43 -3.95 -21.46
C TYR A 648 -21.16 -3.23 -22.79
N THR A 649 -22.21 -2.82 -23.51
CA THR A 649 -22.09 -2.24 -24.86
C THR A 649 -22.01 -0.71 -24.81
N GLU A 650 -20.90 -0.12 -25.25
CA GLU A 650 -20.79 1.35 -25.44
C GLU A 650 -20.93 1.78 -26.91
N ASP A 651 -20.66 0.89 -27.87
CA ASP A 651 -20.72 1.20 -29.30
C ASP A 651 -22.16 1.48 -29.77
N LEU A 652 -22.35 2.57 -30.49
CA LEU A 652 -23.67 3.01 -30.94
C LEU A 652 -24.27 2.06 -31.99
N GLY A 653 -23.43 1.43 -32.82
CA GLY A 653 -23.85 0.48 -33.86
C GLY A 653 -24.32 -0.84 -33.25
N GLU A 654 -23.57 -1.38 -32.29
CA GLU A 654 -23.98 -2.58 -31.52
C GLU A 654 -25.26 -2.33 -30.71
N LEU A 655 -25.39 -1.15 -30.09
CA LEU A 655 -26.63 -0.75 -29.41
C LEU A 655 -27.82 -0.72 -30.38
N GLU A 656 -27.63 -0.26 -31.62
CA GLU A 656 -28.70 -0.26 -32.62
C GLU A 656 -29.07 -1.68 -33.08
N TRP A 657 -28.07 -2.54 -33.24
CA TRP A 657 -28.30 -3.96 -33.51
C TRP A 657 -29.11 -4.64 -32.40
N LEU A 658 -28.79 -4.37 -31.13
CA LEU A 658 -29.56 -4.85 -29.98
C LEU A 658 -31.02 -4.38 -30.02
N VAL A 659 -31.28 -3.15 -30.47
CA VAL A 659 -32.65 -2.63 -30.64
C VAL A 659 -33.43 -3.45 -31.66
N GLU A 660 -32.82 -3.80 -32.79
CA GLU A 660 -33.49 -4.61 -33.84
C GLU A 660 -33.80 -6.03 -33.33
N GLU A 661 -32.87 -6.67 -32.62
CA GLU A 661 -33.10 -7.97 -32.00
C GLU A 661 -34.25 -7.93 -30.98
N ILE A 662 -34.26 -6.92 -30.10
CA ILE A 662 -35.30 -6.77 -29.07
C ILE A 662 -36.66 -6.42 -29.71
N ARG A 663 -36.70 -5.70 -30.84
CA ARG A 663 -37.95 -5.39 -31.57
C ARG A 663 -38.68 -6.64 -32.02
N GLY A 664 -37.97 -7.70 -32.39
CA GLY A 664 -38.59 -8.98 -32.77
C GLY A 664 -39.52 -9.56 -31.71
N TYR A 665 -39.25 -9.28 -30.43
CA TYR A 665 -40.05 -9.74 -29.30
C TYR A 665 -41.29 -8.89 -29.02
N LYS A 666 -41.35 -7.65 -29.52
CA LYS A 666 -42.56 -6.81 -29.47
C LYS A 666 -43.71 -7.42 -30.27
N ILE A 667 -43.36 -8.03 -31.41
CA ILE A 667 -44.30 -8.49 -32.44
C ILE A 667 -44.75 -9.93 -32.15
N ARG A 668 -43.84 -10.77 -31.65
CA ARG A 668 -44.07 -12.22 -31.51
C ARG A 668 -44.74 -12.65 -30.20
N ASN A 669 -44.66 -11.86 -29.13
CA ASN A 669 -45.24 -12.24 -27.83
C ASN A 669 -45.68 -11.04 -26.98
N LYS A 670 -47.00 -10.83 -26.89
CA LYS A 670 -47.62 -9.70 -26.16
C LYS A 670 -47.26 -9.64 -24.67
N ALA A 671 -46.91 -10.77 -24.04
CA ALA A 671 -46.49 -10.83 -22.64
C ALA A 671 -45.05 -10.33 -22.41
N LYS A 672 -44.21 -10.38 -23.45
CA LYS A 672 -42.81 -9.90 -23.41
C LYS A 672 -42.68 -8.42 -23.85
N SER A 673 -43.73 -7.83 -24.43
CA SER A 673 -43.70 -6.48 -25.00
C SER A 673 -43.31 -5.38 -24.00
N GLY A 674 -43.79 -5.42 -22.75
CA GLY A 674 -43.42 -4.43 -21.72
C GLY A 674 -41.93 -4.42 -21.40
N HIS A 675 -41.32 -5.61 -21.25
CA HIS A 675 -39.88 -5.77 -21.04
C HIS A 675 -39.08 -5.25 -22.24
N ALA A 676 -39.48 -5.62 -23.46
CA ALA A 676 -38.81 -5.20 -24.69
C ALA A 676 -38.84 -3.68 -24.89
N TYR A 677 -39.98 -3.02 -24.62
CA TYR A 677 -40.09 -1.56 -24.67
C TYR A 677 -39.20 -0.87 -23.64
N LYS A 678 -39.11 -1.43 -22.42
CA LYS A 678 -38.22 -0.89 -21.38
C LYS A 678 -36.76 -0.94 -21.83
N LEU A 679 -36.28 -2.09 -22.31
CA LEU A 679 -34.88 -2.24 -22.73
C LEU A 679 -34.51 -1.33 -23.90
N ILE A 680 -35.41 -1.15 -24.86
CA ILE A 680 -35.19 -0.18 -25.95
C ILE A 680 -35.15 1.25 -25.40
N GLY A 681 -35.98 1.57 -24.40
CA GLY A 681 -35.88 2.84 -23.69
C GLY A 681 -34.51 3.05 -23.04
N ASP A 682 -33.95 2.02 -22.41
CA ASP A 682 -32.60 2.09 -21.81
C ASP A 682 -31.50 2.30 -22.85
N ILE A 683 -31.57 1.61 -23.99
CA ILE A 683 -30.62 1.79 -25.10
C ILE A 683 -30.70 3.22 -25.64
N ARG A 684 -31.91 3.69 -25.95
CA ARG A 684 -32.14 5.04 -26.46
C ARG A 684 -31.66 6.11 -25.49
N ARG A 685 -31.84 5.88 -24.19
CA ARG A 685 -31.31 6.75 -23.13
C ARG A 685 -29.77 6.73 -23.13
N LYS A 686 -29.13 5.57 -23.29
CA LYS A 686 -27.67 5.44 -23.39
C LYS A 686 -27.11 6.16 -24.62
N GLN A 687 -27.85 6.14 -25.74
CA GLN A 687 -27.52 6.89 -26.97
C GLN A 687 -27.80 8.41 -26.88
N GLY A 688 -28.29 8.92 -25.74
CA GLY A 688 -28.67 10.34 -25.57
C GLY A 688 -30.01 10.74 -26.19
N GLN A 689 -30.76 9.79 -26.77
CA GLN A 689 -32.05 10.01 -27.44
C GLN A 689 -33.20 10.03 -26.42
N THR A 690 -33.22 11.07 -25.59
CA THR A 690 -34.08 11.16 -24.41
C THR A 690 -35.59 11.09 -24.73
N GLU A 691 -36.05 11.74 -25.79
CA GLU A 691 -37.47 11.74 -26.17
C GLU A 691 -37.94 10.32 -26.57
N GLN A 692 -37.19 9.65 -27.44
CA GLN A 692 -37.47 8.28 -27.87
C GLN A 692 -37.38 7.27 -26.71
N ALA A 693 -36.50 7.52 -25.75
CA ALA A 693 -36.40 6.71 -24.54
C ALA A 693 -37.67 6.81 -23.69
N PHE A 694 -38.17 8.03 -23.45
CA PHE A 694 -39.37 8.27 -22.65
C PHE A 694 -40.65 7.80 -23.35
N GLU A 695 -40.72 7.90 -24.68
CA GLU A 695 -41.79 7.27 -25.47
C GLU A 695 -41.79 5.74 -25.29
N SER A 696 -40.61 5.13 -25.34
CA SER A 696 -40.44 3.68 -25.14
C SER A 696 -40.80 3.26 -23.71
N TYR A 697 -40.43 4.05 -22.70
CA TYR A 697 -40.83 3.81 -21.31
C TYR A 697 -42.35 3.95 -21.11
N ARG A 698 -43.00 4.90 -21.77
CA ARG A 698 -44.46 5.07 -21.72
C ARG A 698 -45.16 3.83 -22.29
N LYS A 699 -44.71 3.35 -23.45
CA LYS A 699 -45.16 2.08 -24.03
C LYS A 699 -44.85 0.89 -23.12
N ALA A 700 -43.69 0.87 -22.47
CA ALA A 700 -43.36 -0.18 -21.50
C ALA A 700 -44.39 -0.24 -20.36
N LEU A 701 -44.82 0.91 -19.84
CA LEU A 701 -45.84 0.99 -18.78
C LEU A 701 -47.22 0.47 -19.24
N GLU A 702 -47.59 0.70 -20.50
CA GLU A 702 -48.85 0.22 -21.09
C GLU A 702 -48.90 -1.30 -21.26
N TYR A 703 -47.76 -1.89 -21.64
CA TYR A 703 -47.63 -3.32 -21.92
C TYR A 703 -46.96 -4.10 -20.77
N ALA A 704 -46.68 -3.48 -19.63
CA ALA A 704 -46.01 -4.11 -18.49
C ALA A 704 -46.94 -5.10 -17.78
N GLY A 705 -46.84 -6.37 -18.14
CA GLY A 705 -47.52 -7.46 -17.43
C GLY A 705 -46.87 -7.86 -16.09
N HIS A 706 -45.58 -7.58 -15.90
CA HIS A 706 -44.83 -7.96 -14.70
C HIS A 706 -44.67 -6.78 -13.73
N SER A 707 -44.90 -7.04 -12.43
CA SER A 707 -44.93 -6.00 -11.38
C SER A 707 -43.59 -5.29 -11.20
N TYR A 708 -42.47 -5.98 -11.43
CA TYR A 708 -41.13 -5.40 -11.33
C TYR A 708 -40.86 -4.35 -12.41
N VAL A 709 -41.13 -4.65 -13.69
CA VAL A 709 -40.94 -3.69 -14.80
C VAL A 709 -41.79 -2.46 -14.60
N LYS A 710 -43.04 -2.64 -14.13
CA LYS A 710 -43.94 -1.51 -13.83
C LYS A 710 -43.32 -0.59 -12.76
N LYS A 711 -42.80 -1.16 -11.67
CA LYS A 711 -42.11 -0.40 -10.61
C LYS A 711 -40.85 0.31 -11.12
N GLU A 712 -40.07 -0.37 -11.96
CA GLU A 712 -38.83 0.17 -12.50
C GLU A 712 -39.07 1.37 -13.42
N VAL A 713 -40.00 1.22 -14.37
CA VAL A 713 -40.43 2.31 -15.26
C VAL A 713 -41.03 3.46 -14.44
N ALA A 714 -41.81 3.16 -13.40
CA ALA A 714 -42.33 4.18 -12.50
C ALA A 714 -41.22 4.94 -11.76
N ARG A 715 -40.20 4.23 -11.24
CA ARG A 715 -39.02 4.84 -10.62
C ARG A 715 -38.29 5.77 -11.60
N ILE A 716 -38.17 5.40 -12.88
CA ILE A 716 -37.54 6.26 -13.91
C ILE A 716 -38.29 7.59 -14.02
N PHE A 717 -39.62 7.54 -14.20
CA PHE A 717 -40.42 8.75 -14.31
C PHE A 717 -40.42 9.59 -13.02
N LEU A 718 -40.59 8.95 -11.85
CA LEU A 718 -40.60 9.66 -10.56
C LEU A 718 -39.25 10.31 -10.24
N ASN A 719 -38.14 9.60 -10.47
CA ASN A 719 -36.80 10.15 -10.24
C ASN A 719 -36.49 11.30 -11.20
N ASP A 720 -36.91 11.19 -12.45
CA ASP A 720 -36.74 12.27 -13.41
C ASP A 720 -37.59 13.49 -13.03
N MET A 721 -38.85 13.29 -12.67
CA MET A 721 -39.76 14.34 -12.17
C MET A 721 -39.18 15.04 -10.93
N TYR A 722 -38.68 14.27 -9.98
CA TYR A 722 -38.06 14.78 -8.76
C TYR A 722 -36.78 15.59 -9.03
N ARG A 723 -35.84 15.04 -9.83
CA ARG A 723 -34.57 15.71 -10.15
C ARG A 723 -34.78 16.96 -10.99
N GLY A 724 -35.65 16.90 -11.99
CA GLY A 724 -35.98 18.04 -12.82
C GLY A 724 -36.71 19.13 -12.04
N GLY A 725 -37.65 18.77 -11.15
CA GLY A 725 -38.32 19.72 -10.25
C GLY A 725 -37.35 20.42 -9.30
N ARG A 726 -36.38 19.69 -8.73
CA ARG A 726 -35.30 20.28 -7.92
C ARG A 726 -34.41 21.24 -8.71
N LYS A 727 -34.02 20.89 -9.94
CA LYS A 727 -33.24 21.77 -10.81
C LYS A 727 -34.04 23.01 -11.20
N LEU A 728 -35.31 22.86 -11.55
CA LEU A 728 -36.21 23.97 -11.87
C LEU A 728 -36.32 24.95 -10.69
N ALA A 729 -36.48 24.45 -9.46
CA ALA A 729 -36.50 25.27 -8.25
C ALA A 729 -35.16 26.00 -7.98
N GLN A 730 -34.05 25.46 -8.46
CA GLN A 730 -32.73 26.10 -8.38
C GLN A 730 -32.55 27.18 -9.47
N TYR A 731 -32.89 26.87 -10.72
CA TYR A 731 -32.84 27.83 -11.83
C TYR A 731 -33.79 29.01 -11.59
N GLY A 732 -35.00 28.76 -11.09
CA GLY A 732 -35.97 29.80 -10.76
C GLY A 732 -35.53 30.75 -9.63
N LYS A 733 -34.50 30.39 -8.83
CA LYS A 733 -33.88 31.32 -7.87
C LYS A 733 -32.84 32.26 -8.52
N ASN A 734 -32.31 31.89 -9.69
CA ASN A 734 -31.24 32.59 -10.38
C ASN A 734 -31.70 33.35 -11.64
N GLY A 735 -32.99 33.30 -12.00
CA GLY A 735 -33.55 34.00 -13.16
C GLY A 735 -34.54 33.14 -13.96
N ASP A 736 -34.47 33.26 -15.30
CA ASP A 736 -35.37 32.58 -16.24
C ASP A 736 -35.04 31.08 -16.35
N ALA A 737 -36.06 30.24 -16.11
CA ALA A 737 -35.98 28.79 -16.16
C ALA A 737 -36.76 28.19 -17.35
N SER A 738 -37.35 29.04 -18.22
CA SER A 738 -38.21 28.65 -19.34
C SER A 738 -37.51 27.68 -20.29
N GLU A 739 -36.26 27.96 -20.68
CA GLU A 739 -35.50 27.10 -21.60
C GLU A 739 -35.24 25.70 -21.01
N PHE A 740 -34.90 25.61 -19.72
CA PHE A 740 -34.74 24.31 -19.05
C PHE A 740 -36.07 23.59 -18.92
N MET A 741 -37.14 24.31 -18.60
CA MET A 741 -38.49 23.77 -18.42
C MET A 741 -39.03 23.19 -19.72
N ASP A 742 -38.90 23.91 -20.83
CA ASP A 742 -39.32 23.48 -22.16
C ASP A 742 -38.54 22.23 -22.58
N ASN A 743 -37.21 22.26 -22.47
CA ASN A 743 -36.35 21.11 -22.82
C ASN A 743 -36.62 19.88 -21.95
N TRP A 744 -36.85 20.07 -20.65
CA TRP A 744 -37.10 18.98 -19.72
C TRP A 744 -38.47 18.34 -19.92
N LEU A 745 -39.52 19.16 -20.10
CA LEU A 745 -40.89 18.68 -20.23
C LEU A 745 -41.21 18.10 -21.61
N ASN A 746 -40.49 18.50 -22.66
CA ASN A 746 -40.75 18.05 -24.03
C ASN A 746 -40.83 16.52 -24.19
N LYS A 747 -39.98 15.77 -23.46
CA LYS A 747 -40.00 14.29 -23.47
C LYS A 747 -41.28 13.65 -22.93
N TYR A 748 -42.10 14.42 -22.19
CA TYR A 748 -43.37 13.96 -21.65
C TYR A 748 -44.55 14.21 -22.59
N GLY A 749 -44.34 14.89 -23.74
CA GLY A 749 -45.40 15.22 -24.68
C GLY A 749 -46.28 16.36 -24.17
N SER A 750 -47.60 16.25 -24.36
CA SER A 750 -48.55 17.28 -23.91
C SER A 750 -48.75 17.27 -22.39
N ILE A 751 -49.28 18.37 -21.85
CA ILE A 751 -49.62 18.49 -20.42
C ILE A 751 -50.67 17.43 -20.03
N GLU A 752 -51.59 17.12 -20.93
CA GLU A 752 -52.61 16.08 -20.77
C GLU A 752 -51.98 14.69 -20.67
N GLU A 753 -50.98 14.39 -21.50
CA GLU A 753 -50.23 13.12 -21.47
C GLU A 753 -49.40 12.99 -20.19
N LEU A 754 -48.78 14.09 -19.72
CA LEU A 754 -48.08 14.10 -18.44
C LEU A 754 -49.03 13.87 -17.26
N LYS A 755 -50.21 14.51 -17.25
CA LYS A 755 -51.23 14.31 -16.21
C LYS A 755 -51.75 12.87 -16.20
N ASP A 756 -51.98 12.28 -17.36
CA ASP A 756 -52.39 10.87 -17.48
C ASP A 756 -51.28 9.93 -16.99
N LEU A 757 -50.02 10.20 -17.36
CA LEU A 757 -48.87 9.45 -16.87
C LEU A 757 -48.79 9.48 -15.34
N VAL A 758 -48.88 10.66 -14.71
CA VAL A 758 -48.85 10.78 -13.24
C VAL A 758 -49.98 9.99 -12.59
N ARG A 759 -51.18 10.01 -13.15
CA ARG A 759 -52.32 9.20 -12.66
C ARG A 759 -52.09 7.69 -12.77
N ARG A 760 -51.32 7.23 -13.77
CA ARG A 760 -50.98 5.81 -13.95
C ARG A 760 -49.82 5.36 -13.04
N LEU A 761 -49.03 6.30 -12.54
CA LEU A 761 -47.88 6.06 -11.67
C LEU A 761 -48.25 5.99 -10.17
N LEU A 762 -49.29 6.75 -9.78
CA LEU A 762 -49.96 6.69 -8.47
C LEU A 762 -50.91 5.48 -8.41
#